data_AF-A0A0G2FN78-F1
#
_entry.id   AF-A0A0G2FN78-F1
#
_cell.length_a   1.000
_cell.length_b   1.000
_cell.length_c   1.000
_cell.angle_alpha   90.00
_cell.angle_beta   90.00
_cell.angle_gamma   90.00
#
_symmetry.space_group_name_H-M   'P 1'
#
loop_
_entity.id
_entity.type
_entity.pdbx_description
1 polymer ?
#
loop_
_entity_poly.entity_id
_entity_poly.type
_entity_poly.pdbx_seq_one_letter_code
_entity_poly.pdbx_strand_id
1 'polypeptide(L)'
;MEPPSFWQLRARSQLTLCFVSSFAAKLIHLYSHRSSLPILLIVLYTPTFLLPDILLFLFTKFVFRQNRGKVWKIFGGLYTMVTVAASASQISFYMTTGGEVQWMAAGNLAADPGGLRMLLSELPKFFITIGAFLLVSTSARKAMPSLRKSAASCVTVLTVVITVLILQTVRPRNPPYAHMSGSLPVTLFESLFFSPINPEFCLPYPTHHVDFPFEQYAKVSGYTPPADWKPLTDECRHRDGPPSPIHHIAFEEAAHSIPTRRDHEHGPPPPPHHEHEHQGGYDPTCDPLKLSNIHSSPLDPLVEEIKKNKPLIKHVLLVTMESTRKDLFPIKKGSAVYNSILSSYGGSNAPASVVEELDKKLNNLTRTAAFLTGESTGFDENDDARAGLGPWTSQFAAGRGGINVQQAVTGSAFTLKSLVTSHCGIDPLPVDFTEEVRARMYAPCFPHIVNLFNKAQQEEESSSSSSSSAWDAALVQSITDQWDSQYTLDDQMGFSPANVILDTTIEDPSSAHYPPTEPRCNYFGYPETESLPYLRDLFANATAHDRRLWASHVTSTTHHPYAVPAAWAAAGNTDTFMSKRRFAGLEDEEFDRYLNTVKYQDRYLDTLMTALHNVGALDSTLIVLVGDHGLAFTAPDGSKSTFENGHHSNFAIPLTFVHPGLPAVQLDRVQTSPTSILPTVLDILVQTGSLSAPETAVARALLPRYQGQSMARELAWEVPVSSSGENADVPSFANATGPQPFHFSVINPGGSLLAISQHASPFRLLLPLCSTLPLRFTDSSASSPHEAEAHAIVAWSAHGVVDAVRESRG
;
A
#
# COMPACT_ATOMS: atom_id res chain seq x y z
N MET A 1 33.34 37.76 16.70
CA MET A 1 33.09 36.35 16.36
C MET A 1 33.48 36.11 14.92
N GLU A 2 34.57 35.38 14.69
CA GLU A 2 34.89 34.89 13.35
C GLU A 2 33.83 33.86 12.94
N PRO A 3 33.34 33.90 11.68
CA PRO A 3 32.39 32.90 11.21
C PRO A 3 33.07 31.52 11.13
N PRO A 4 32.35 30.41 11.37
CA PRO A 4 32.93 29.07 11.39
C PRO A 4 33.70 28.71 10.11
N SER A 5 34.67 27.79 10.20
CA SER A 5 35.67 27.46 9.16
C SER A 5 35.08 27.10 7.78
N PHE A 6 33.83 26.63 7.71
CA PHE A 6 33.11 26.37 6.47
C PHE A 6 32.95 27.63 5.58
N TRP A 7 32.79 28.81 6.21
CA TRP A 7 32.64 30.09 5.52
C TRP A 7 33.97 30.65 4.95
N GLN A 8 35.09 29.97 5.23
CA GLN A 8 36.42 30.34 4.75
C GLN A 8 36.84 29.56 3.49
N LEU A 9 36.02 28.64 2.97
CA LEU A 9 36.23 28.03 1.66
C LEU A 9 36.38 29.13 0.61
N ARG A 10 37.44 29.08 -0.20
CA ARG A 10 37.67 30.06 -1.28
C ARG A 10 36.44 30.06 -2.20
N ALA A 11 35.96 31.22 -2.63
CA ALA A 11 34.78 31.37 -3.49
C ALA A 11 34.80 30.46 -4.74
N ARG A 12 35.99 30.12 -5.25
CA ARG A 12 36.18 29.15 -6.34
C ARG A 12 35.79 27.72 -5.94
N SER A 13 36.12 27.30 -4.73
CA SER A 13 35.77 25.97 -4.21
C SER A 13 34.26 25.82 -3.96
N GLN A 14 33.61 26.87 -3.46
CA GLN A 14 32.15 26.89 -3.27
C GLN A 14 31.40 26.84 -4.62
N LEU A 15 31.87 27.62 -5.62
CA LEU A 15 31.34 27.58 -6.98
C LEU A 15 31.46 26.18 -7.62
N THR A 16 32.63 25.54 -7.52
CA THR A 16 32.84 24.19 -8.07
C THR A 16 31.96 23.17 -7.37
N LEU A 17 31.89 23.21 -6.04
CA LEU A 17 31.08 22.27 -5.26
C LEU A 17 29.59 22.39 -5.61
N CYS A 18 29.09 23.62 -5.69
CA CYS A 18 27.70 23.90 -6.07
C CYS A 18 27.35 23.42 -7.48
N PHE A 19 28.28 23.57 -8.43
CA PHE A 19 28.08 23.07 -9.79
C PHE A 19 28.08 21.54 -9.85
N VAL A 20 29.07 20.90 -9.20
CA VAL A 20 29.17 19.43 -9.18
C VAL A 20 27.94 18.80 -8.56
N SER A 21 27.45 19.32 -7.43
CA SER A 21 26.27 18.77 -6.76
C SER A 21 24.99 18.93 -7.57
N SER A 22 24.72 20.14 -8.09
CA SER A 22 23.53 20.44 -8.90
C SER A 22 23.53 19.65 -10.22
N PHE A 23 24.68 19.59 -10.90
CA PHE A 23 24.81 18.84 -12.15
C PHE A 23 24.67 17.32 -11.94
N ALA A 24 25.23 16.77 -10.87
CA ALA A 24 25.05 15.36 -10.53
C ALA A 24 23.57 15.02 -10.29
N ALA A 25 22.84 15.86 -9.56
CA ALA A 25 21.40 15.70 -9.38
C ALA A 25 20.63 15.80 -10.71
N LYS A 26 21.02 16.72 -11.62
CA LYS A 26 20.43 16.85 -12.95
C LYS A 26 20.63 15.61 -13.82
N LEU A 27 21.81 15.00 -13.77
CA LEU A 27 22.08 13.76 -14.51
C LEU A 27 21.17 12.62 -14.03
N ILE A 28 20.96 12.52 -12.72
CA ILE A 28 20.03 11.54 -12.15
C ILE A 28 18.59 11.85 -12.57
N HIS A 29 18.17 13.12 -12.56
CA HIS A 29 16.84 13.54 -13.00
C HIS A 29 16.57 13.24 -14.49
N LEU A 30 17.56 13.43 -15.36
CA LEU A 30 17.43 13.03 -16.77
C LEU A 30 17.44 11.52 -16.95
N TYR A 31 18.17 10.79 -16.10
CA TYR A 31 18.23 9.34 -16.13
C TYR A 31 16.95 8.68 -15.62
N SER A 32 16.33 9.19 -14.56
CA SER A 32 15.04 8.73 -14.02
C SER A 32 13.90 8.89 -15.05
N HIS A 33 13.98 9.91 -15.91
CA HIS A 33 12.98 10.22 -16.94
C HIS A 33 13.36 9.75 -18.36
N ARG A 34 14.36 8.86 -18.48
CA ARG A 34 14.86 8.42 -19.80
C ARG A 34 13.82 7.65 -20.63
N SER A 35 12.82 7.05 -19.99
CA SER A 35 11.73 6.33 -20.64
C SER A 35 10.56 7.25 -21.02
N SER A 36 10.54 8.51 -20.56
CA SER A 36 9.45 9.45 -20.82
C SER A 36 9.38 9.92 -22.27
N LEU A 37 10.47 9.82 -23.03
CA LEU A 37 10.54 10.22 -24.44
C LEU A 37 11.33 9.19 -25.27
N PRO A 38 10.99 9.02 -26.56
CA PRO A 38 11.84 8.32 -27.51
C PRO A 38 13.26 8.88 -27.51
N ILE A 39 14.26 7.99 -27.62
CA ILE A 39 15.69 8.36 -27.50
C ILE A 39 16.11 9.48 -28.46
N LEU A 40 15.51 9.54 -29.65
CA LEU A 40 15.76 10.59 -30.64
C LEU A 40 15.32 11.98 -30.12
N LEU A 41 14.18 12.06 -29.44
CA LEU A 41 13.67 13.31 -28.88
C LEU A 41 14.48 13.72 -27.65
N ILE A 42 14.95 12.76 -26.84
CA ILE A 42 15.87 13.04 -25.75
C ILE A 42 17.15 13.68 -26.30
N VAL A 43 17.78 13.05 -27.29
CA VAL A 43 19.01 13.58 -27.90
C VAL A 43 18.78 14.97 -28.51
N LEU A 44 17.68 15.16 -29.24
CA LEU A 44 17.34 16.42 -29.89
C LEU A 44 17.13 17.55 -28.88
N TYR A 45 16.39 17.30 -27.79
CA TYR A 45 16.00 18.32 -26.83
C TYR A 45 16.90 18.42 -25.59
N THR A 46 17.88 17.53 -25.41
CA THR A 46 18.85 17.61 -24.29
C THR A 46 19.45 19.02 -24.08
N PRO A 47 19.85 19.77 -25.12
CA PRO A 47 20.36 21.13 -24.95
C PRO A 47 19.36 22.08 -24.29
N THR A 48 18.07 21.85 -24.49
CA THR A 48 16.97 22.63 -23.88
C THR A 48 16.71 22.22 -22.43
N PHE A 49 16.89 20.93 -22.09
CA PHE A 49 16.73 20.45 -20.71
C PHE A 49 17.82 20.98 -19.77
N LEU A 50 19.01 21.25 -20.32
CA LEU A 50 20.16 21.81 -19.58
C LEU A 50 20.18 23.34 -19.56
N LEU A 51 19.26 24.03 -20.25
CA LEU A 51 19.23 25.48 -20.31
C LEU A 51 19.05 26.12 -18.91
N PRO A 52 18.13 25.66 -18.05
CA PRO A 52 18.02 26.18 -16.68
C PRO A 52 19.29 26.00 -15.87
N ASP A 53 19.97 24.85 -15.98
CA ASP A 53 21.25 24.58 -15.30
C ASP A 53 22.36 25.56 -15.74
N ILE A 54 22.41 25.90 -17.04
CA ILE A 54 23.35 26.88 -17.58
C ILE A 54 23.06 28.27 -17.00
N LEU A 55 21.80 28.69 -16.97
CA LEU A 55 21.39 29.97 -16.39
C LEU A 55 21.70 30.03 -14.89
N LEU A 56 21.43 28.95 -14.17
CA LEU A 56 21.74 28.79 -12.75
C LEU A 56 23.25 28.85 -12.49
N PHE A 57 24.05 28.23 -13.34
CA PHE A 57 25.51 28.33 -13.26
C PHE A 57 26.02 29.76 -13.49
N LEU A 58 25.46 30.48 -14.46
CA LEU A 58 25.81 31.89 -14.71
C LEU A 58 25.44 32.77 -13.51
N PHE A 59 24.26 32.55 -12.91
CA PHE A 59 23.84 33.20 -11.67
C PHE A 59 24.78 32.86 -10.50
N THR A 60 25.13 31.59 -10.32
CA THR A 60 26.05 31.12 -9.28
C THR A 60 27.43 31.77 -9.45
N LYS A 61 27.95 31.84 -10.68
CA LYS A 61 29.20 32.55 -10.99
C LYS A 61 29.14 34.05 -10.68
N PHE A 62 27.98 34.68 -10.85
CA PHE A 62 27.74 36.06 -10.47
C PHE A 62 27.76 36.25 -8.93
N VAL A 63 27.16 35.32 -8.18
CA VAL A 63 27.19 35.30 -6.70
C VAL A 63 28.62 35.23 -6.16
N PHE A 64 29.46 34.35 -6.72
CA PHE A 64 30.83 34.09 -6.22
C PHE A 64 31.94 34.98 -6.82
N ARG A 65 31.62 36.15 -7.39
CA ARG A 65 32.65 37.07 -7.93
C ARG A 65 33.55 37.61 -6.82
N GLN A 66 34.86 37.65 -7.11
CA GLN A 66 35.95 37.75 -6.13
C GLN A 66 36.01 39.06 -5.29
N ASN A 67 35.14 40.05 -5.52
CA ASN A 67 35.16 41.37 -4.89
C ASN A 67 33.84 41.79 -4.24
N ARG A 68 32.94 40.87 -3.89
CA ARG A 68 31.69 41.22 -3.20
C ARG A 68 31.82 41.26 -1.67
N GLY A 69 31.04 42.15 -1.05
CA GLY A 69 31.01 42.36 0.39
C GLY A 69 30.54 41.13 1.20
N LYS A 70 30.62 41.23 2.52
CA LYS A 70 30.36 40.13 3.48
C LYS A 70 29.00 39.44 3.27
N VAL A 71 27.96 40.20 2.94
CA VAL A 71 26.60 39.70 2.69
C VAL A 71 26.57 38.67 1.57
N TRP A 72 27.24 38.92 0.44
CA TRP A 72 27.28 38.00 -0.70
C TRP A 72 28.08 36.73 -0.41
N LYS A 73 29.07 36.79 0.49
CA LYS A 73 29.82 35.60 0.93
C LYS A 73 28.95 34.71 1.82
N ILE A 74 28.15 35.30 2.72
CA ILE A 74 27.18 34.57 3.55
C ILE A 74 26.08 33.99 2.67
N PHE A 75 25.49 34.78 1.78
CA PHE A 75 24.49 34.28 0.84
C PHE A 75 25.02 33.13 -0.03
N GLY A 76 26.22 33.30 -0.60
CA GLY A 76 26.86 32.26 -1.40
C GLY A 76 27.11 30.97 -0.60
N GLY A 77 27.64 31.06 0.62
CA GLY A 77 27.85 29.87 1.44
C GLY A 77 26.54 29.16 1.84
N LEU A 78 25.48 29.91 2.16
CA LEU A 78 24.16 29.33 2.45
C LEU A 78 23.57 28.65 1.21
N TYR A 79 23.65 29.32 0.05
CA TYR A 79 23.20 28.79 -1.23
C TYR A 79 23.93 27.49 -1.61
N THR A 80 25.26 27.43 -1.42
CA THR A 80 26.03 26.19 -1.62
C THR A 80 25.62 25.11 -0.64
N MET A 81 25.42 25.43 0.64
CA MET A 81 25.00 24.46 1.65
C MET A 81 23.64 23.85 1.32
N VAL A 82 22.65 24.68 0.98
CA VAL A 82 21.31 24.23 0.58
C VAL A 82 21.38 23.38 -0.69
N THR A 83 22.13 23.81 -1.70
CA THR A 83 22.26 23.06 -2.97
C THR A 83 22.92 21.71 -2.74
N VAL A 84 24.00 21.65 -1.96
CA VAL A 84 24.71 20.40 -1.65
C VAL A 84 23.82 19.46 -0.85
N ALA A 85 23.13 19.97 0.18
CA ALA A 85 22.21 19.17 0.99
C ALA A 85 21.05 18.64 0.14
N ALA A 86 20.37 19.51 -0.62
CA ALA A 86 19.24 19.11 -1.48
C ALA A 86 19.67 18.09 -2.54
N SER A 87 20.82 18.31 -3.21
CA SER A 87 21.35 17.35 -4.18
C SER A 87 21.75 16.03 -3.52
N ALA A 88 22.40 16.04 -2.36
CA ALA A 88 22.78 14.81 -1.66
C ALA A 88 21.55 14.03 -1.18
N SER A 89 20.53 14.72 -0.65
CA SER A 89 19.24 14.12 -0.28
C SER A 89 18.55 13.50 -1.49
N GLN A 90 18.46 14.21 -2.62
CA GLN A 90 17.86 13.70 -3.86
C GLN A 90 18.53 12.40 -4.33
N ILE A 91 19.86 12.38 -4.38
CA ILE A 91 20.61 11.21 -4.84
C ILE A 91 20.48 10.05 -3.85
N SER A 92 20.59 10.32 -2.54
CA SER A 92 20.43 9.30 -1.50
C SER A 92 19.03 8.69 -1.52
N PHE A 93 18.00 9.52 -1.73
CA PHE A 93 16.62 9.09 -1.87
C PHE A 93 16.45 8.22 -3.12
N TYR A 94 16.93 8.69 -4.28
CA TYR A 94 16.90 7.93 -5.53
C TYR A 94 17.60 6.57 -5.43
N MET A 95 18.73 6.50 -4.73
CA MET A 95 19.43 5.23 -4.48
C MET A 95 18.61 4.23 -3.66
N THR A 96 17.64 4.71 -2.86
CA THR A 96 16.85 3.90 -1.93
C THR A 96 15.48 3.54 -2.52
N THR A 97 14.82 4.50 -3.18
CA THR A 97 13.46 4.33 -3.70
C THR A 97 13.40 4.16 -5.21
N GLY A 98 14.44 4.55 -5.95
CA GLY A 98 14.38 4.70 -7.41
C GLY A 98 13.54 5.91 -7.88
N GLY A 99 12.91 6.64 -6.96
CA GLY A 99 12.10 7.84 -7.21
C GLY A 99 12.82 9.14 -6.83
N GLU A 100 12.14 10.27 -7.02
CA GLU A 100 12.66 11.61 -6.72
C GLU A 100 12.01 12.18 -5.45
N VAL A 101 12.72 13.06 -4.72
CA VAL A 101 12.16 13.67 -3.50
C VAL A 101 11.01 14.60 -3.89
N GLN A 102 9.83 14.32 -3.38
CA GLN A 102 8.72 15.27 -3.40
C GLN A 102 8.96 16.35 -2.34
N TRP A 103 9.61 17.45 -2.74
CA TRP A 103 10.02 18.52 -1.83
C TRP A 103 8.86 19.20 -1.08
N MET A 104 7.61 19.06 -1.56
CA MET A 104 6.40 19.49 -0.87
C MET A 104 6.06 18.65 0.35
N ALA A 105 6.20 17.33 0.23
CA ALA A 105 5.90 16.35 1.26
C ALA A 105 7.02 16.24 2.32
N ALA A 106 8.25 16.66 1.97
CA ALA A 106 9.43 16.50 2.81
C ALA A 106 9.34 17.19 4.19
N GLY A 107 8.54 18.25 4.32
CA GLY A 107 8.32 18.95 5.59
C GLY A 107 7.58 18.10 6.63
N ASN A 108 6.55 17.36 6.20
CA ASN A 108 5.77 16.48 7.08
C ASN A 108 6.65 15.32 7.60
N LEU A 109 7.46 14.73 6.71
CA LEU A 109 8.37 13.65 7.06
C LEU A 109 9.42 14.05 8.10
N ALA A 110 9.91 15.29 8.08
CA ALA A 110 10.92 15.76 9.03
C ALA A 110 10.34 16.13 10.41
N ALA A 111 9.05 16.43 10.49
CA ALA A 111 8.37 16.78 11.74
C ALA A 111 7.90 15.55 12.53
N ASP A 112 7.76 14.40 11.87
CA ASP A 112 7.33 13.14 12.47
C ASP A 112 8.50 12.42 13.19
N PRO A 113 8.34 11.94 14.44
CA PRO A 113 9.39 11.23 15.17
C PRO A 113 9.86 9.93 14.49
N GLY A 114 8.96 9.16 13.88
CA GLY A 114 9.30 7.97 13.10
C GLY A 114 9.94 8.35 11.76
N GLY A 115 9.41 9.40 11.11
CA GLY A 115 9.95 10.12 9.95
C GLY A 115 11.40 10.48 10.11
N LEU A 116 11.71 11.09 11.26
CA LEU A 116 13.05 11.48 11.62
C LEU A 116 13.96 10.26 11.82
N ARG A 117 13.50 9.20 12.50
CA ARG A 117 14.31 7.96 12.66
C ARG A 117 14.63 7.32 11.31
N MET A 118 13.66 7.27 10.40
CA MET A 118 13.86 6.80 9.03
C MET A 118 14.85 7.69 8.26
N LEU A 119 14.73 9.02 8.35
CA LEU A 119 15.70 9.92 7.73
C LEU A 119 17.12 9.77 8.31
N LEU A 120 17.22 9.53 9.63
CA LEU A 120 18.47 9.31 10.33
C LEU A 120 19.15 7.99 9.92
N SER A 121 18.39 6.93 9.59
CA SER A 121 18.96 5.67 9.11
C SER A 121 19.63 5.83 7.74
N GLU A 122 19.21 6.80 6.94
CA GLU A 122 19.77 7.07 5.60
C GLU A 122 20.97 8.03 5.59
N LEU A 123 21.37 8.58 6.75
CA LEU A 123 22.53 9.46 6.88
C LEU A 123 23.84 8.90 6.30
N PRO A 124 24.17 7.60 6.41
CA PRO A 124 25.39 7.07 5.81
C PRO A 124 25.48 7.32 4.29
N LYS A 125 24.40 7.06 3.54
CA LYS A 125 24.33 7.28 2.08
C LYS A 125 24.43 8.78 1.74
N PHE A 126 23.77 9.63 2.54
CA PHE A 126 23.85 11.09 2.42
C PHE A 126 25.29 11.61 2.57
N PHE A 127 26.02 11.20 3.63
CA PHE A 127 27.39 11.64 3.86
C PHE A 127 28.39 11.07 2.85
N ILE A 128 28.18 9.83 2.38
CA ILE A 128 28.98 9.25 1.28
C ILE A 128 28.84 10.10 0.02
N THR A 129 27.62 10.52 -0.32
CA THR A 129 27.35 11.39 -1.49
C THR A 129 28.04 12.75 -1.36
N ILE A 130 27.97 13.38 -0.19
CA ILE A 130 28.71 14.63 0.09
C ILE A 130 30.22 14.42 -0.05
N GLY A 131 30.75 13.31 0.48
CA GLY A 131 32.14 12.92 0.34
C GLY A 131 32.56 12.82 -1.13
N ALA A 132 31.74 12.17 -1.96
CA ALA A 132 31.97 12.07 -3.41
C ALA A 132 31.98 13.45 -4.09
N PHE A 133 31.05 14.35 -3.76
CA PHE A 133 31.05 15.72 -4.29
C PHE A 133 32.33 16.46 -3.93
N LEU A 134 32.81 16.34 -2.70
CA LEU A 134 34.04 16.98 -2.24
C LEU A 134 35.28 16.39 -2.95
N LEU A 135 35.35 15.08 -3.15
CA LEU A 135 36.44 14.41 -3.87
C LEU A 135 36.50 14.84 -5.35
N VAL A 136 35.36 14.88 -6.04
CA VAL A 136 35.29 15.34 -7.44
C VAL A 136 35.65 16.82 -7.54
N SER A 137 35.11 17.65 -6.65
CA SER A 137 35.37 19.10 -6.61
C SER A 137 36.84 19.44 -6.32
N THR A 138 37.51 18.63 -5.50
CA THR A 138 38.93 18.80 -5.17
C THR A 138 39.86 18.28 -6.27
N SER A 139 39.42 17.28 -7.04
CA SER A 139 40.14 16.70 -8.18
C SER A 139 40.04 17.54 -9.45
N ALA A 140 38.96 18.33 -9.62
CA ALA A 140 38.76 19.28 -10.71
C ALA A 140 39.73 20.50 -10.70
N ARG A 141 40.81 20.46 -9.90
CA ARG A 141 41.79 21.54 -9.72
C ARG A 141 42.88 21.64 -10.81
N LYS A 142 42.62 21.21 -12.06
CA LYS A 142 43.60 21.36 -13.15
C LYS A 142 43.04 22.05 -14.40
N ALA A 143 43.82 23.07 -14.79
CA ALA A 143 43.90 23.82 -16.04
C ALA A 143 42.62 24.54 -16.55
N MET A 144 42.59 25.86 -16.37
CA MET A 144 41.82 26.74 -17.26
C MET A 144 42.48 26.74 -18.65
N PRO A 145 41.71 26.61 -19.75
CA PRO A 145 42.27 26.85 -21.08
C PRO A 145 42.75 28.30 -21.19
N SER A 146 43.92 28.49 -21.82
CA SER A 146 44.49 29.83 -22.03
C SER A 146 43.59 30.69 -22.94
N LEU A 147 43.65 32.00 -22.72
CA LEU A 147 42.85 33.07 -23.34
C LEU A 147 43.01 33.22 -24.88
N ARG A 148 43.61 32.26 -25.60
CA ARG A 148 44.01 32.38 -27.01
C ARG A 148 43.11 31.67 -28.05
N LYS A 149 41.90 31.21 -27.69
CA LYS A 149 40.92 30.62 -28.63
C LYS A 149 39.57 31.37 -28.68
N SER A 150 39.54 32.69 -28.90
CA SER A 150 38.30 33.50 -28.75
C SER A 150 37.67 34.12 -30.00
N ALA A 151 37.91 33.61 -31.21
CA ALA A 151 37.10 33.99 -32.39
C ALA A 151 36.19 32.85 -32.86
N ALA A 152 36.74 31.63 -33.04
CA ALA A 152 35.95 30.44 -33.41
C ALA A 152 34.91 30.05 -32.34
N SER A 153 35.23 30.25 -31.06
CA SER A 153 34.29 29.95 -29.96
C SER A 153 33.09 30.89 -29.92
N CYS A 154 33.17 32.12 -30.44
CA CYS A 154 32.03 33.03 -30.43
C CYS A 154 30.96 32.62 -31.46
N VAL A 155 31.38 32.19 -32.66
CA VAL A 155 30.47 31.67 -33.68
C VAL A 155 29.85 30.36 -33.22
N THR A 156 30.64 29.42 -32.68
CA THR A 156 30.11 28.16 -32.14
C THR A 156 29.14 28.39 -30.98
N VAL A 157 29.45 29.30 -30.05
CA VAL A 157 28.56 29.65 -28.95
C VAL A 157 27.28 30.31 -29.47
N LEU A 158 27.37 31.22 -30.43
CA LEU A 158 26.20 31.87 -31.02
C LEU A 158 25.31 30.86 -31.76
N THR A 159 25.89 29.95 -32.54
CA THR A 159 25.15 28.86 -33.19
C THR A 159 24.48 27.96 -32.16
N VAL A 160 25.19 27.54 -31.11
CA VAL A 160 24.59 26.72 -30.03
C VAL A 160 23.46 27.47 -29.34
N VAL A 161 23.61 28.75 -29.02
CA VAL A 161 22.57 29.57 -28.39
C VAL A 161 21.36 29.71 -29.31
N ILE A 162 21.55 30.02 -30.60
CA ILE A 162 20.45 30.11 -31.57
C ILE A 162 19.74 28.76 -31.71
N THR A 163 20.48 27.65 -31.83
CA THR A 163 19.90 26.31 -31.91
C THR A 163 19.11 25.98 -30.64
N VAL A 164 19.63 26.25 -29.44
CA VAL A 164 18.92 26.02 -28.18
C VAL A 164 17.66 26.89 -28.11
N LEU A 165 17.71 28.15 -28.55
CA LEU A 165 16.54 29.03 -28.58
C LEU A 165 15.47 28.53 -29.55
N ILE A 166 15.86 28.12 -30.76
CA ILE A 166 14.94 27.53 -31.74
C ILE A 166 14.32 26.27 -31.15
N LEU A 167 15.14 25.34 -30.62
CA LEU A 167 14.66 24.13 -29.98
C LEU A 167 13.72 24.45 -28.80
N GLN A 168 14.01 25.44 -27.96
CA GLN A 168 13.15 25.87 -26.86
C GLN A 168 11.79 26.43 -27.34
N THR A 169 11.74 27.04 -28.53
CA THR A 169 10.48 27.54 -29.10
C THR A 169 9.62 26.45 -29.73
N VAL A 170 10.23 25.45 -30.37
CA VAL A 170 9.50 24.36 -31.06
C VAL A 170 9.21 23.18 -30.14
N ARG A 171 9.95 23.03 -29.04
CA ARG A 171 9.73 21.99 -28.05
C ARG A 171 8.33 22.16 -27.42
N PRO A 172 7.55 21.08 -27.31
CA PRO A 172 6.30 21.11 -26.56
C PRO A 172 6.52 21.63 -25.13
N ARG A 173 5.55 22.39 -24.61
CA ARG A 173 5.60 22.97 -23.26
C ARG A 173 4.92 22.10 -22.20
N ASN A 174 4.22 21.05 -22.61
CA ASN A 174 3.55 20.13 -21.72
C ASN A 174 4.53 19.05 -21.21
N PRO A 175 4.17 18.31 -20.14
CA PRO A 175 4.90 17.10 -19.75
C PRO A 175 5.10 16.14 -20.95
N PRO A 176 6.25 15.44 -21.03
CA PRO A 176 7.36 15.42 -20.07
C PRO A 176 8.41 16.53 -20.27
N TYR A 177 8.34 17.33 -21.33
CA TYR A 177 9.41 18.26 -21.73
C TYR A 177 9.68 19.39 -20.72
N ALA A 178 8.62 19.93 -20.12
CA ALA A 178 8.74 20.92 -19.05
C ALA A 178 9.34 20.30 -17.78
N HIS A 179 8.89 19.10 -17.41
CA HIS A 179 9.36 18.38 -16.22
C HIS A 179 10.87 18.09 -16.30
N MET A 180 11.34 17.53 -17.41
CA MET A 180 12.78 17.23 -17.63
C MET A 180 13.70 18.46 -17.58
N SER A 181 13.15 19.67 -17.62
CA SER A 181 13.91 20.93 -17.53
C SER A 181 14.20 21.35 -16.08
N GLY A 182 13.59 20.72 -15.05
CA GLY A 182 13.79 21.08 -13.64
C GLY A 182 15.26 20.96 -13.18
N SER A 183 15.69 21.88 -12.30
CA SER A 183 17.07 21.95 -11.78
C SER A 183 17.10 22.33 -10.30
N LEU A 184 17.88 21.61 -9.48
CA LEU A 184 18.10 22.00 -8.08
C LEU A 184 19.09 23.17 -7.97
N PRO A 185 18.84 24.16 -7.08
CA PRO A 185 17.78 24.18 -6.06
C PRO A 185 16.48 24.89 -6.51
N VAL A 186 16.31 25.24 -7.79
CA VAL A 186 15.14 25.97 -8.28
C VAL A 186 13.85 25.19 -8.03
N THR A 187 13.81 23.90 -8.32
CA THR A 187 12.64 23.05 -8.06
C THR A 187 12.25 22.97 -6.59
N LEU A 188 13.24 22.96 -5.68
CA LEU A 188 13.01 23.05 -4.23
C LEU A 188 12.43 24.42 -3.83
N PHE A 189 12.90 25.52 -4.43
CA PHE A 189 12.31 26.83 -4.16
C PHE A 189 10.93 26.98 -4.79
N GLU A 190 10.73 26.44 -5.99
CA GLU A 190 9.44 26.45 -6.67
C GLU A 190 8.39 25.70 -5.87
N SER A 191 8.74 24.57 -5.26
CA SER A 191 7.81 23.85 -4.38
C SER A 191 7.32 24.76 -3.24
N LEU A 192 8.18 25.58 -2.64
CA LEU A 192 7.76 26.52 -1.59
C LEU A 192 6.74 27.58 -2.04
N PHE A 193 6.57 27.82 -3.34
CA PHE A 193 5.77 28.94 -3.86
C PHE A 193 4.72 28.57 -4.93
N PHE A 194 4.78 27.37 -5.52
CA PHE A 194 3.91 26.95 -6.62
C PHE A 194 3.23 25.61 -6.35
N SER A 195 1.99 25.46 -6.84
CA SER A 195 1.17 24.26 -6.68
C SER A 195 1.53 23.17 -7.71
N PRO A 196 1.37 21.87 -7.36
CA PRO A 196 1.67 20.73 -8.23
C PRO A 196 0.77 20.66 -9.47
N ILE A 197 1.06 19.72 -10.38
CA ILE A 197 0.15 19.35 -11.47
C ILE A 197 -1.07 18.65 -10.86
N ASN A 198 -2.28 19.02 -11.31
CA ASN A 198 -3.57 18.63 -10.73
C ASN A 198 -3.69 18.90 -9.22
N PRO A 199 -3.47 20.15 -8.77
CA PRO A 199 -3.43 20.46 -7.34
C PRO A 199 -4.75 20.12 -6.62
N GLU A 200 -5.86 20.03 -7.33
CA GLU A 200 -7.15 19.57 -6.82
C GLU A 200 -7.12 18.13 -6.26
N PHE A 201 -6.30 17.23 -6.82
CA PHE A 201 -6.11 15.87 -6.29
C PHE A 201 -5.03 15.80 -5.20
N CYS A 202 -4.32 16.91 -4.97
CA CYS A 202 -3.29 17.02 -3.92
C CYS A 202 -3.81 17.66 -2.64
N LEU A 203 -5.09 17.98 -2.60
CA LEU A 203 -5.75 18.53 -1.45
C LEU A 203 -6.52 17.40 -0.75
N PRO A 204 -6.48 17.35 0.60
CA PRO A 204 -7.25 16.36 1.36
C PRO A 204 -8.77 16.51 1.19
N TYR A 205 -9.23 17.63 0.63
CA TYR A 205 -10.64 17.88 0.36
C TYR A 205 -10.84 18.41 -1.06
N PRO A 206 -11.89 17.96 -1.76
CA PRO A 206 -12.22 18.48 -3.08
C PRO A 206 -12.53 19.99 -2.99
N THR A 207 -11.98 20.77 -3.94
CA THR A 207 -12.23 22.23 -4.01
C THR A 207 -13.58 22.57 -4.65
N HIS A 208 -14.19 21.59 -5.31
CA HIS A 208 -15.47 21.66 -5.98
C HIS A 208 -16.09 20.27 -6.05
N HIS A 209 -17.43 20.20 -6.04
CA HIS A 209 -18.15 18.94 -6.23
C HIS A 209 -17.92 18.40 -7.65
N VAL A 210 -17.62 17.10 -7.75
CA VAL A 210 -17.49 16.40 -9.04
C VAL A 210 -18.55 15.29 -9.06
N ASP A 211 -19.57 15.47 -9.89
CA ASP A 211 -20.62 14.46 -10.03
C ASP A 211 -20.08 13.19 -10.70
N PHE A 212 -20.46 12.03 -10.17
CA PHE A 212 -20.19 10.76 -10.83
C PHE A 212 -20.86 10.74 -12.21
N PRO A 213 -20.16 10.37 -13.30
CA PRO A 213 -20.67 10.45 -14.66
C PRO A 213 -21.64 9.31 -14.98
N PHE A 214 -22.75 9.25 -14.25
CA PHE A 214 -23.64 8.09 -14.25
C PHE A 214 -24.23 7.79 -15.62
N GLU A 215 -24.66 8.80 -16.38
CA GLU A 215 -25.22 8.58 -17.72
C GLU A 215 -24.21 7.91 -18.66
N GLN A 216 -22.93 8.30 -18.55
CA GLN A 216 -21.85 7.71 -19.34
C GLN A 216 -21.56 6.29 -18.84
N TYR A 217 -21.49 6.09 -17.52
CA TYR A 217 -21.30 4.78 -16.92
C TYR A 217 -22.41 3.80 -17.28
N ALA A 218 -23.68 4.20 -17.18
CA ALA A 218 -24.84 3.40 -17.54
C ALA A 218 -24.85 3.05 -19.04
N LYS A 219 -24.47 4.01 -19.90
CA LYS A 219 -24.34 3.77 -21.34
C LYS A 219 -23.25 2.75 -21.68
N VAL A 220 -22.16 2.73 -20.92
CA VAL A 220 -21.04 1.79 -21.14
C VAL A 220 -21.31 0.43 -20.49
N SER A 221 -21.84 0.40 -19.28
CA SER A 221 -22.10 -0.84 -18.52
C SER A 221 -23.40 -1.53 -18.91
N GLY A 222 -24.33 -0.84 -19.58
CA GLY A 222 -25.69 -1.33 -19.83
C GLY A 222 -26.53 -1.47 -18.56
N TYR A 223 -26.09 -0.88 -17.45
CA TYR A 223 -26.71 -1.04 -16.14
C TYR A 223 -27.82 -0.03 -15.89
N THR A 224 -28.99 -0.53 -15.50
CA THR A 224 -30.06 0.27 -14.89
C THR A 224 -30.02 0.04 -13.38
N PRO A 225 -29.88 1.08 -12.55
CA PRO A 225 -29.80 0.90 -11.11
C PRO A 225 -31.10 0.39 -10.49
N PRO A 226 -31.01 -0.30 -9.33
CA PRO A 226 -32.13 -0.57 -8.46
C PRO A 226 -32.89 0.69 -8.07
N ALA A 227 -34.19 0.55 -7.79
CA ALA A 227 -35.05 1.70 -7.44
C ALA A 227 -34.67 2.37 -6.11
N ASP A 228 -34.04 1.63 -5.21
CA ASP A 228 -33.50 2.11 -3.95
C ASP A 228 -32.10 2.74 -4.09
N TRP A 229 -31.49 2.68 -5.28
CA TRP A 229 -30.22 3.34 -5.57
C TRP A 229 -30.47 4.77 -6.08
N LYS A 230 -30.01 5.75 -5.30
CA LYS A 230 -30.42 7.16 -5.41
C LYS A 230 -29.30 8.19 -5.66
N PRO A 231 -28.09 7.86 -6.15
CA PRO A 231 -27.00 8.84 -6.26
C PRO A 231 -27.32 10.04 -7.17
N LEU A 232 -28.34 9.93 -8.04
CA LEU A 232 -28.81 11.01 -8.92
C LEU A 232 -29.84 11.93 -8.28
N THR A 233 -30.37 11.59 -7.11
CA THR A 233 -31.40 12.39 -6.45
C THR A 233 -30.82 13.65 -5.84
N ASP A 234 -31.62 14.71 -5.79
CA ASP A 234 -31.23 15.97 -5.14
C ASP A 234 -30.89 15.76 -3.65
N GLU A 235 -31.48 14.76 -2.99
CA GLU A 235 -31.14 14.33 -1.63
C GLU A 235 -29.67 13.88 -1.52
N CYS A 236 -29.20 13.06 -2.45
CA CYS A 236 -27.80 12.61 -2.49
C CYS A 236 -26.85 13.70 -2.98
N ARG A 237 -27.31 14.61 -3.86
CA ARG A 237 -26.50 15.73 -4.38
C ARG A 237 -26.33 16.88 -3.41
N HIS A 238 -27.33 17.18 -2.57
CA HIS A 238 -27.33 18.32 -1.65
C HIS A 238 -26.86 18.00 -0.24
N ARG A 239 -26.24 16.84 -0.02
CA ARG A 239 -25.57 16.51 1.25
C ARG A 239 -24.26 17.28 1.47
N ASP A 240 -24.10 18.39 0.73
CA ASP A 240 -23.01 19.37 0.72
C ASP A 240 -22.86 20.09 2.08
N GLY A 241 -22.19 19.42 3.01
CA GLY A 241 -21.42 20.09 4.04
C GLY A 241 -20.00 19.54 4.04
N PRO A 242 -18.94 20.34 4.31
CA PRO A 242 -17.69 19.76 4.79
C PRO A 242 -18.06 18.85 5.98
N PRO A 243 -17.44 17.66 6.14
CA PRO A 243 -17.73 16.81 7.28
C PRO A 243 -17.64 17.67 8.55
N SER A 244 -18.72 17.70 9.33
CA SER A 244 -18.74 18.43 10.61
C SER A 244 -17.51 18.05 11.41
N PRO A 245 -16.87 18.98 12.14
CA PRO A 245 -15.77 18.63 13.03
C PRO A 245 -16.21 17.52 13.97
N ILE A 246 -15.41 16.44 13.97
CA ILE A 246 -15.24 15.41 14.99
C ILE A 246 -16.41 15.27 15.97
N HIS A 247 -17.23 14.22 15.84
CA HIS A 247 -17.84 13.46 16.95
C HIS A 247 -18.72 12.29 16.46
N HIS A 248 -18.97 11.34 17.37
CA HIS A 248 -19.67 10.04 17.43
C HIS A 248 -20.85 9.68 16.49
N ILE A 249 -21.20 10.48 15.49
CA ILE A 249 -22.46 10.36 14.74
C ILE A 249 -22.55 9.05 13.93
N ALA A 250 -21.44 8.47 13.44
CA ALA A 250 -21.49 7.22 12.65
C ALA A 250 -21.91 6.03 13.53
N PHE A 251 -21.53 6.07 14.80
CA PHE A 251 -21.91 5.11 15.82
C PHE A 251 -23.37 5.30 16.25
N GLU A 252 -23.83 6.54 16.43
CA GLU A 252 -25.24 6.84 16.76
C GLU A 252 -26.19 6.48 15.61
N GLU A 253 -25.84 6.74 14.35
CA GLU A 253 -26.66 6.34 13.20
C GLU A 253 -26.80 4.82 13.06
N ALA A 254 -25.70 4.08 13.25
CA ALA A 254 -25.74 2.61 13.27
C ALA A 254 -26.59 2.10 14.45
N ALA A 255 -26.46 2.71 15.64
CA ALA A 255 -27.26 2.36 16.82
C ALA A 255 -28.75 2.75 16.69
N HIS A 256 -29.09 3.83 15.99
CA HIS A 256 -30.47 4.28 15.77
C HIS A 256 -31.19 3.52 14.65
N SER A 257 -30.45 2.86 13.76
CA SER A 257 -31.02 2.00 12.70
C SER A 257 -31.49 0.62 13.19
N ILE A 258 -31.28 0.30 14.47
CA ILE A 258 -31.83 -0.91 15.10
C ILE A 258 -33.35 -0.74 15.22
N PRO A 259 -34.18 -1.58 14.58
CA PRO A 259 -35.63 -1.46 14.69
C PRO A 259 -36.04 -1.72 16.14
N THR A 260 -36.42 -0.67 16.87
CA THR A 260 -37.12 -0.85 18.15
C THR A 260 -38.42 -1.59 17.87
N ARG A 261 -38.58 -2.77 18.49
CA ARG A 261 -39.79 -3.59 18.43
C ARG A 261 -40.97 -2.74 18.92
N ARG A 262 -41.74 -2.14 18.01
CA ARG A 262 -43.00 -1.47 18.36
C ARG A 262 -44.04 -2.55 18.56
N ASP A 263 -44.35 -2.83 19.82
CA ASP A 263 -45.55 -3.55 20.18
C ASP A 263 -46.77 -2.78 19.66
N HIS A 264 -47.65 -3.50 18.97
CA HIS A 264 -48.90 -2.97 18.44
C HIS A 264 -49.86 -2.61 19.59
N GLU A 265 -49.86 -1.35 20.02
CA GLU A 265 -51.01 -0.75 20.70
C GLU A 265 -51.56 0.42 19.89
N HIS A 266 -52.86 0.36 19.61
CA HIS A 266 -53.63 1.35 18.90
C HIS A 266 -53.71 2.67 19.67
N GLY A 267 -52.81 3.61 19.34
CA GLY A 267 -52.90 5.03 19.71
C GLY A 267 -53.13 5.93 18.49
N PRO A 268 -53.67 7.14 18.66
CA PRO A 268 -53.89 8.08 17.56
C PRO A 268 -52.55 8.50 16.91
N PRO A 269 -52.55 8.91 15.64
CA PRO A 269 -51.32 9.21 14.92
C PRO A 269 -50.53 10.31 15.64
N PRO A 270 -49.20 10.15 15.80
CA PRO A 270 -48.38 11.18 16.40
C PRO A 270 -48.41 12.44 15.52
N PRO A 271 -48.29 13.64 16.11
CA PRO A 271 -48.15 14.88 15.35
C PRO A 271 -46.90 14.81 14.46
N PRO A 272 -46.86 15.55 13.33
CA PRO A 272 -45.74 15.49 12.41
C PRO A 272 -44.46 15.77 13.18
N HIS A 273 -43.57 14.78 13.18
CA HIS A 273 -42.25 14.90 13.78
C HIS A 273 -41.57 16.12 13.16
N HIS A 274 -41.13 17.05 14.00
CA HIS A 274 -40.06 17.95 13.59
C HIS A 274 -38.89 17.05 13.17
N GLU A 275 -38.60 17.03 11.88
CA GLU A 275 -37.36 16.49 11.33
C GLU A 275 -36.23 17.16 12.11
N HIS A 276 -35.59 16.42 13.00
CA HIS A 276 -34.20 16.73 13.30
C HIS A 276 -33.47 16.55 11.98
N GLU A 277 -33.04 17.65 11.37
CA GLU A 277 -32.15 17.65 10.21
C GLU A 277 -30.92 16.80 10.56
N HIS A 278 -30.94 15.53 10.14
CA HIS A 278 -29.83 14.61 10.29
C HIS A 278 -28.75 14.99 9.26
N GLN A 279 -27.86 15.90 9.65
CA GLN A 279 -26.72 16.30 8.82
C GLN A 279 -25.62 15.21 8.83
N GLY A 280 -25.40 14.56 7.68
CA GLY A 280 -24.07 14.09 7.27
C GLY A 280 -23.58 12.69 7.71
N GLY A 281 -24.30 11.62 7.37
CA GLY A 281 -23.83 10.23 7.45
C GLY A 281 -23.68 9.58 6.07
N TYR A 282 -22.82 8.56 5.91
CA TYR A 282 -22.76 7.82 4.63
C TYR A 282 -24.03 6.99 4.44
N ASP A 283 -24.74 7.29 3.35
CA ASP A 283 -25.86 6.48 2.89
C ASP A 283 -25.39 5.64 1.70
N PRO A 284 -25.33 4.30 1.85
CA PRO A 284 -24.93 3.41 0.77
C PRO A 284 -25.83 3.50 -0.47
N THR A 285 -27.07 3.99 -0.34
CA THR A 285 -27.96 4.19 -1.49
C THR A 285 -27.56 5.40 -2.33
N CYS A 286 -26.80 6.33 -1.77
CA CYS A 286 -26.22 7.47 -2.46
C CYS A 286 -24.83 7.19 -3.06
N ASP A 287 -24.25 6.00 -2.83
CA ASP A 287 -22.92 5.67 -3.32
C ASP A 287 -22.97 5.11 -4.76
N PRO A 288 -22.43 5.83 -5.75
CA PRO A 288 -22.46 5.40 -7.13
C PRO A 288 -21.53 4.21 -7.44
N LEU A 289 -20.62 3.85 -6.54
CA LEU A 289 -19.67 2.75 -6.69
C LEU A 289 -20.11 1.49 -5.93
N LYS A 290 -21.15 1.58 -5.09
CA LYS A 290 -21.59 0.45 -4.28
C LYS A 290 -22.34 -0.58 -5.11
N LEU A 291 -21.78 -1.80 -5.12
CA LEU A 291 -22.43 -3.02 -5.59
C LEU A 291 -22.44 -4.03 -4.46
N SER A 292 -23.59 -4.67 -4.18
CA SER A 292 -23.73 -5.62 -3.07
C SER A 292 -24.07 -7.02 -3.59
N ASN A 293 -23.41 -8.04 -3.03
CA ASN A 293 -23.72 -9.45 -3.27
C ASN A 293 -24.41 -10.11 -2.06
N ILE A 294 -24.92 -9.33 -1.10
CA ILE A 294 -25.51 -9.89 0.12
C ILE A 294 -26.76 -10.75 -0.16
N HIS A 295 -27.42 -10.49 -1.29
CA HIS A 295 -28.57 -11.26 -1.76
C HIS A 295 -28.16 -12.52 -2.56
N SER A 296 -26.89 -12.64 -2.96
CA SER A 296 -26.37 -13.81 -3.65
C SER A 296 -26.30 -15.02 -2.70
N SER A 297 -26.32 -16.21 -3.29
CA SER A 297 -26.19 -17.46 -2.55
C SER A 297 -24.84 -17.51 -1.80
N PRO A 298 -24.82 -18.00 -0.55
CA PRO A 298 -23.57 -18.41 0.09
C PRO A 298 -22.86 -19.49 -0.71
N LEU A 299 -21.54 -19.61 -0.56
CA LEU A 299 -20.77 -20.62 -1.26
C LEU A 299 -21.23 -22.04 -0.85
N ASP A 300 -21.55 -22.89 -1.82
CA ASP A 300 -22.05 -24.25 -1.57
C ASP A 300 -21.15 -25.06 -0.60
N PRO A 301 -19.81 -25.10 -0.75
CA PRO A 301 -18.95 -25.83 0.19
C PRO A 301 -19.09 -25.32 1.63
N LEU A 302 -19.25 -24.00 1.80
CA LEU A 302 -19.43 -23.37 3.11
C LEU A 302 -20.76 -23.79 3.74
N VAL A 303 -21.85 -23.77 2.96
CA VAL A 303 -23.18 -24.20 3.42
C VAL A 303 -23.18 -25.67 3.84
N GLU A 304 -22.55 -26.54 3.06
CA GLU A 304 -22.46 -27.98 3.35
C GLU A 304 -21.70 -28.25 4.66
N GLU A 305 -20.52 -27.64 4.83
CA GLU A 305 -19.68 -27.89 6.00
C GLU A 305 -20.28 -27.28 7.28
N ILE A 306 -20.93 -26.12 7.18
CA ILE A 306 -21.67 -25.50 8.30
C ILE A 306 -22.83 -26.39 8.74
N LYS A 307 -23.64 -26.91 7.81
CA LYS A 307 -24.75 -27.83 8.13
C LYS A 307 -24.26 -29.09 8.84
N LYS A 308 -23.11 -29.61 8.44
CA LYS A 308 -22.54 -30.85 8.96
C LYS A 308 -21.89 -30.69 10.33
N ASN A 309 -21.14 -29.62 10.56
CA ASN A 309 -20.26 -29.52 11.74
C ASN A 309 -20.58 -28.35 12.68
N LYS A 310 -21.38 -27.38 12.25
CA LYS A 310 -21.78 -26.21 13.04
C LYS A 310 -20.59 -25.56 13.78
N PRO A 311 -19.55 -25.12 13.05
CA PRO A 311 -18.37 -24.54 13.68
C PRO A 311 -18.78 -23.30 14.49
N LEU A 312 -18.24 -23.18 15.71
CA LEU A 312 -18.50 -22.05 16.60
C LEU A 312 -17.29 -21.11 16.62
N ILE A 313 -17.51 -19.87 16.20
CA ILE A 313 -16.48 -18.84 16.18
C ILE A 313 -16.68 -17.90 17.37
N LYS A 314 -15.83 -18.01 18.39
CA LYS A 314 -15.83 -17.11 19.56
C LYS A 314 -14.93 -15.90 19.36
N HIS A 315 -13.85 -16.05 18.61
CA HIS A 315 -12.84 -15.01 18.42
C HIS A 315 -12.57 -14.75 16.93
N VAL A 316 -12.07 -13.55 16.64
CA VAL A 316 -11.53 -13.17 15.33
C VAL A 316 -10.12 -12.63 15.53
N LEU A 317 -9.17 -13.11 14.76
CA LEU A 317 -7.80 -12.59 14.72
C LEU A 317 -7.51 -12.08 13.31
N LEU A 318 -7.37 -10.77 13.13
CA LEU A 318 -6.87 -10.17 11.90
C LEU A 318 -5.36 -10.02 12.01
N VAL A 319 -4.59 -10.71 11.17
CA VAL A 319 -3.14 -10.58 11.07
C VAL A 319 -2.81 -9.81 9.79
N THR A 320 -2.37 -8.58 9.95
CA THR A 320 -1.88 -7.72 8.88
C THR A 320 -0.37 -7.97 8.73
N MET A 321 0.02 -8.50 7.58
CA MET A 321 1.39 -8.91 7.29
C MET A 321 2.09 -7.83 6.44
N GLU A 322 3.07 -7.17 7.03
CA GLU A 322 3.86 -6.11 6.41
C GLU A 322 4.52 -6.55 5.10
N SER A 323 4.50 -5.69 4.08
CA SER A 323 5.20 -5.84 2.79
C SER A 323 5.09 -7.25 2.19
N THR A 324 3.97 -7.95 2.37
CA THR A 324 3.81 -9.35 2.00
C THR A 324 3.18 -9.52 0.63
N ARG A 325 3.96 -10.05 -0.31
CA ARG A 325 3.53 -10.27 -1.71
C ARG A 325 2.72 -11.56 -1.87
N LYS A 326 1.70 -11.54 -2.73
CA LYS A 326 0.93 -12.74 -3.08
C LYS A 326 1.78 -13.86 -3.70
N ASP A 327 2.78 -13.52 -4.52
CA ASP A 327 3.63 -14.50 -5.21
C ASP A 327 4.69 -15.16 -4.31
N LEU A 328 4.71 -14.81 -3.03
CA LEU A 328 5.51 -15.42 -1.97
C LEU A 328 4.63 -15.96 -0.83
N PHE A 329 3.32 -16.15 -1.05
CA PHE A 329 2.40 -16.64 -0.03
C PHE A 329 1.35 -17.62 -0.63
N PRO A 330 1.75 -18.88 -0.91
CA PRO A 330 3.13 -19.40 -0.88
C PRO A 330 3.89 -19.15 -2.19
N ILE A 331 5.23 -19.30 -2.16
CA ILE A 331 6.02 -19.35 -3.38
C ILE A 331 5.70 -20.62 -4.19
N LYS A 332 5.62 -20.49 -5.52
CA LYS A 332 5.35 -21.60 -6.44
C LYS A 332 6.52 -21.87 -7.39
N LYS A 333 6.83 -23.14 -7.62
CA LYS A 333 7.81 -23.57 -8.63
C LYS A 333 7.37 -23.10 -10.02
N GLY A 334 8.31 -22.54 -10.77
CA GLY A 334 8.04 -21.99 -12.11
C GLY A 334 7.32 -20.64 -12.14
N SER A 335 6.94 -20.07 -10.98
CA SER A 335 6.48 -18.67 -10.91
C SER A 335 7.55 -17.68 -11.38
N ALA A 336 7.21 -16.44 -11.71
CA ALA A 336 8.23 -15.49 -12.15
C ALA A 336 9.22 -15.11 -11.06
N VAL A 337 8.80 -15.06 -9.80
CA VAL A 337 9.74 -14.86 -8.69
C VAL A 337 10.72 -16.03 -8.58
N TYR A 338 10.24 -17.27 -8.69
CA TYR A 338 11.10 -18.45 -8.78
C TYR A 338 12.07 -18.36 -9.96
N ASN A 339 11.58 -18.01 -11.16
CA ASN A 339 12.42 -17.90 -12.35
C ASN A 339 13.44 -16.76 -12.24
N SER A 340 13.08 -15.65 -11.58
CA SER A 340 13.99 -14.54 -11.30
C SER A 340 15.14 -14.99 -10.38
N ILE A 341 14.82 -15.71 -9.30
CA ILE A 341 15.81 -16.29 -8.40
C ILE A 341 16.72 -17.28 -9.15
N LEU A 342 16.15 -18.20 -9.93
CA LEU A 342 16.88 -19.18 -10.74
C LEU A 342 17.80 -18.51 -11.78
N SER A 343 17.39 -17.37 -12.34
CA SER A 343 18.20 -16.60 -13.29
C SER A 343 19.52 -16.10 -12.68
N SER A 344 19.53 -15.83 -11.37
CA SER A 344 20.75 -15.47 -10.63
C SER A 344 21.78 -16.62 -10.60
N TYR A 345 21.35 -17.87 -10.76
CA TYR A 345 22.22 -19.06 -10.87
C TYR A 345 22.52 -19.51 -12.31
N GLY A 346 22.15 -18.72 -13.32
CA GLY A 346 22.36 -19.05 -14.73
C GLY A 346 21.10 -19.54 -15.46
N GLY A 347 19.93 -19.45 -14.81
CA GLY A 347 18.64 -19.76 -15.44
C GLY A 347 18.57 -21.22 -15.88
N SER A 348 18.15 -21.46 -17.12
CA SER A 348 18.09 -22.80 -17.72
C SER A 348 19.45 -23.50 -17.83
N ASN A 349 20.56 -22.78 -17.67
CA ASN A 349 21.92 -23.33 -17.71
C ASN A 349 22.47 -23.66 -16.31
N ALA A 350 21.69 -23.46 -15.24
CA ALA A 350 22.12 -23.80 -13.89
C ALA A 350 22.33 -25.33 -13.75
N PRO A 351 23.39 -25.79 -13.07
CA PRO A 351 23.60 -27.22 -12.81
C PRO A 351 22.42 -27.84 -12.05
N ALA A 352 22.02 -29.06 -12.40
CA ALA A 352 20.87 -29.74 -11.78
C ALA A 352 20.96 -29.80 -10.25
N SER A 353 22.16 -29.99 -9.69
CA SER A 353 22.39 -29.99 -8.24
C SER A 353 22.09 -28.63 -7.58
N VAL A 354 22.33 -27.53 -8.28
CA VAL A 354 22.02 -26.17 -7.79
C VAL A 354 20.51 -25.95 -7.82
N VAL A 355 19.84 -26.40 -8.88
CA VAL A 355 18.37 -26.33 -8.98
C VAL A 355 17.72 -27.16 -7.87
N GLU A 356 18.21 -28.37 -7.60
CA GLU A 356 17.68 -29.23 -6.54
C GLU A 356 17.88 -28.61 -5.14
N GLU A 357 19.05 -28.00 -4.88
CA GLU A 357 19.29 -27.29 -3.61
C GLU A 357 18.38 -26.05 -3.47
N LEU A 358 18.20 -25.29 -4.54
CA LEU A 358 17.33 -24.12 -4.57
C LEU A 358 15.86 -24.52 -4.37
N ASP A 359 15.39 -25.57 -5.04
CA ASP A 359 14.04 -26.12 -4.85
C ASP A 359 13.79 -26.49 -3.39
N LYS A 360 14.75 -27.15 -2.73
CA LYS A 360 14.64 -27.47 -1.29
C LYS A 360 14.55 -26.22 -0.42
N LYS A 361 15.36 -25.20 -0.69
CA LYS A 361 15.33 -23.92 0.04
C LYS A 361 14.01 -23.18 -0.16
N LEU A 362 13.54 -23.08 -1.41
CA LEU A 362 12.30 -22.38 -1.75
C LEU A 362 11.06 -23.14 -1.27
N ASN A 363 11.07 -24.47 -1.29
CA ASN A 363 10.00 -25.26 -0.66
C ASN A 363 9.91 -24.99 0.86
N ASN A 364 11.06 -24.76 1.51
CA ASN A 364 11.11 -24.46 2.94
C ASN A 364 10.88 -22.96 3.27
N LEU A 365 10.70 -22.11 2.26
CA LEU A 365 10.56 -20.66 2.44
C LEU A 365 9.18 -20.29 3.02
N THR A 366 8.11 -20.90 2.51
CA THR A 366 6.71 -20.54 2.84
C THR A 366 5.83 -21.76 3.12
N ARG A 367 6.29 -22.68 3.99
CA ARG A 367 5.56 -23.93 4.28
C ARG A 367 4.27 -23.67 5.05
N THR A 368 4.29 -22.74 5.99
CA THR A 368 3.11 -22.40 6.79
C THR A 368 2.04 -21.78 5.89
N ALA A 369 2.42 -20.83 5.03
CA ALA A 369 1.53 -20.23 4.04
C ALA A 369 0.94 -21.28 3.09
N ALA A 370 1.75 -22.25 2.61
CA ALA A 370 1.26 -23.33 1.75
C ALA A 370 0.18 -24.17 2.43
N PHE A 371 0.38 -24.52 3.71
CA PHE A 371 -0.62 -25.25 4.49
C PHE A 371 -1.89 -24.42 4.73
N LEU A 372 -1.75 -23.16 5.18
CA LEU A 372 -2.88 -22.30 5.56
C LEU A 372 -3.74 -21.88 4.36
N THR A 373 -3.13 -21.71 3.20
CA THR A 373 -3.83 -21.38 1.95
C THR A 373 -4.39 -22.59 1.24
N GLY A 374 -3.83 -23.79 1.49
CA GLY A 374 -4.17 -25.02 0.75
C GLY A 374 -3.72 -25.00 -0.71
N GLU A 375 -2.81 -24.09 -1.08
CA GLU A 375 -2.31 -23.97 -2.45
C GLU A 375 -1.21 -24.98 -2.78
N SER A 376 -1.24 -25.54 -3.99
CA SER A 376 -0.12 -26.34 -4.49
C SER A 376 1.07 -25.43 -4.84
N THR A 377 2.23 -25.79 -4.33
CA THR A 377 3.49 -25.06 -4.56
C THR A 377 4.27 -25.60 -5.77
N GLY A 378 3.97 -26.83 -6.22
CA GLY A 378 4.70 -27.49 -7.29
C GLY A 378 6.12 -27.96 -6.92
N PHE A 379 6.53 -27.86 -5.65
CA PHE A 379 7.79 -28.43 -5.16
C PHE A 379 7.66 -29.90 -4.72
N ASP A 380 6.43 -30.37 -4.45
CA ASP A 380 6.18 -31.67 -3.83
C ASP A 380 5.49 -32.65 -4.78
N GLU A 381 6.12 -33.80 -5.03
CA GLU A 381 5.43 -35.00 -5.53
C GLU A 381 5.16 -36.03 -4.40
N ASN A 382 5.73 -35.89 -3.18
CA ASN A 382 5.64 -36.90 -2.10
C ASN A 382 5.81 -36.43 -0.63
N ASP A 383 5.84 -35.12 -0.31
CA ASP A 383 6.04 -34.65 1.08
C ASP A 383 4.73 -34.61 1.91
N ASP A 384 4.80 -35.01 3.19
CA ASP A 384 3.70 -34.78 4.15
C ASP A 384 3.57 -33.28 4.41
N ALA A 385 2.43 -32.69 4.02
CA ALA A 385 2.15 -31.26 4.17
C ALA A 385 2.26 -30.75 5.62
N ARG A 386 2.20 -31.64 6.63
CA ARG A 386 2.38 -31.29 8.05
C ARG A 386 3.84 -31.35 8.52
N ALA A 387 4.75 -31.91 7.72
CA ALA A 387 6.13 -32.13 8.12
C ALA A 387 6.86 -30.80 8.37
N GLY A 388 7.35 -30.63 9.61
CA GLY A 388 8.06 -29.43 10.03
C GLY A 388 7.17 -28.23 10.38
N LEU A 389 5.86 -28.45 10.56
CA LEU A 389 4.91 -27.49 11.13
C LEU A 389 4.53 -27.90 12.55
N GLY A 390 4.00 -26.94 13.32
CA GLY A 390 3.60 -27.13 14.70
C GLY A 390 2.40 -28.09 14.90
N PRO A 391 2.13 -28.47 16.16
CA PRO A 391 1.07 -29.44 16.52
C PRO A 391 -0.34 -28.98 16.15
N TRP A 392 -0.54 -27.68 15.96
CA TRP A 392 -1.81 -27.07 15.56
C TRP A 392 -2.36 -27.63 14.24
N THR A 393 -1.50 -28.10 13.34
CA THR A 393 -1.92 -28.69 12.05
C THR A 393 -2.79 -29.94 12.20
N SER A 394 -2.77 -30.57 13.38
CA SER A 394 -3.61 -31.74 13.70
C SER A 394 -5.10 -31.40 13.84
N GLN A 395 -5.44 -30.13 14.12
CA GLN A 395 -6.84 -29.66 14.20
C GLN A 395 -7.49 -29.53 12.81
N PHE A 396 -6.69 -29.45 11.75
CA PHE A 396 -7.17 -29.34 10.38
C PHE A 396 -7.37 -30.72 9.75
N ALA A 397 -8.64 -31.11 9.62
CA ALA A 397 -9.01 -32.32 8.89
C ALA A 397 -8.84 -32.13 7.36
N ALA A 398 -8.73 -33.24 6.62
CA ALA A 398 -8.63 -33.18 5.16
C ALA A 398 -9.85 -32.44 4.55
N GLY A 399 -9.60 -31.52 3.62
CA GLY A 399 -10.63 -30.69 3.00
C GLY A 399 -11.08 -29.49 3.85
N ARG A 400 -10.46 -29.26 5.02
CA ARG A 400 -10.68 -28.07 5.85
C ARG A 400 -9.49 -27.12 5.80
N GLY A 401 -9.76 -25.84 6.03
CA GLY A 401 -8.74 -24.80 5.99
C GLY A 401 -9.36 -23.42 6.06
N GLY A 402 -10.40 -23.18 5.26
CA GLY A 402 -11.09 -21.91 5.12
C GLY A 402 -11.03 -21.35 3.71
N ILE A 403 -11.25 -20.04 3.53
CA ILE A 403 -11.41 -19.39 2.23
C ILE A 403 -10.13 -18.65 1.86
N ASN A 404 -9.44 -19.08 0.81
CA ASN A 404 -8.26 -18.41 0.29
C ASN A 404 -8.58 -17.64 -1.00
N VAL A 405 -8.17 -16.38 -1.07
CA VAL A 405 -8.36 -15.51 -2.23
C VAL A 405 -7.09 -15.52 -3.09
N GLN A 406 -7.25 -15.85 -4.37
CA GLN A 406 -6.13 -15.90 -5.32
C GLN A 406 -5.74 -14.52 -5.85
N GLN A 407 -6.71 -13.62 -6.00
CA GLN A 407 -6.53 -12.30 -6.64
C GLN A 407 -6.95 -11.16 -5.71
N ALA A 408 -6.35 -11.05 -4.53
CA ALA A 408 -6.55 -9.89 -3.67
C ALA A 408 -5.59 -8.75 -4.05
N VAL A 409 -6.12 -7.54 -4.15
CA VAL A 409 -5.37 -6.29 -4.33
C VAL A 409 -5.60 -5.37 -3.15
N THR A 410 -4.54 -4.84 -2.55
CA THR A 410 -4.66 -3.91 -1.42
C THR A 410 -5.36 -2.61 -1.84
N GLY A 411 -6.08 -1.96 -0.92
CA GLY A 411 -6.54 -0.59 -1.15
C GLY A 411 -5.41 0.45 -1.04
N SER A 412 -4.27 0.09 -0.44
CA SER A 412 -3.13 0.98 -0.36
C SER A 412 -1.80 0.24 -0.25
N ALA A 413 -0.80 0.69 -1.02
CA ALA A 413 0.59 0.29 -0.83
C ALA A 413 1.31 1.12 0.25
N PHE A 414 0.57 1.55 1.27
CA PHE A 414 1.01 2.25 2.47
C PHE A 414 0.26 1.68 3.67
N THR A 415 0.99 1.12 4.65
CA THR A 415 0.45 0.30 5.75
C THR A 415 -0.74 0.95 6.47
N LEU A 416 -0.62 2.20 6.94
CA LEU A 416 -1.69 2.82 7.74
C LEU A 416 -3.01 2.99 6.96
N LYS A 417 -2.90 3.30 5.67
CA LYS A 417 -4.06 3.42 4.78
C LYS A 417 -4.68 2.04 4.49
N SER A 418 -3.88 0.99 4.39
CA SER A 418 -4.40 -0.38 4.23
C SER A 418 -5.06 -0.91 5.51
N LEU A 419 -4.64 -0.44 6.69
CA LEU A 419 -5.37 -0.72 7.94
C LEU A 419 -6.81 -0.24 7.86
N VAL A 420 -7.06 0.98 7.38
CA VAL A 420 -8.44 1.51 7.20
C VAL A 420 -9.27 0.61 6.30
N THR A 421 -8.69 0.11 5.20
CA THR A 421 -9.41 -0.79 4.27
C THR A 421 -9.81 -2.11 4.92
N SER A 422 -8.90 -2.73 5.68
CA SER A 422 -9.11 -4.03 6.31
C SER A 422 -9.94 -3.96 7.60
N HIS A 423 -9.81 -2.87 8.36
CA HIS A 423 -10.44 -2.69 9.66
C HIS A 423 -11.80 -2.03 9.58
N CYS A 424 -12.05 -1.21 8.55
CA CYS A 424 -13.25 -0.39 8.40
C CYS A 424 -14.05 -0.65 7.12
N GLY A 425 -13.49 -1.37 6.15
CA GLY A 425 -14.19 -1.63 4.89
C GLY A 425 -14.29 -0.39 4.00
N ILE A 426 -13.34 0.54 4.14
CA ILE A 426 -13.34 1.89 3.54
C ILE A 426 -12.17 2.02 2.55
N ASP A 427 -12.41 2.60 1.38
CA ASP A 427 -11.33 2.99 0.46
C ASP A 427 -10.52 4.16 1.05
N PRO A 428 -9.17 4.15 0.93
CA PRO A 428 -8.33 5.19 1.52
C PRO A 428 -8.39 6.48 0.71
N LEU A 429 -8.10 7.61 1.35
CA LEU A 429 -8.03 8.89 0.67
C LEU A 429 -6.83 8.91 -0.29
N PRO A 430 -7.02 9.36 -1.55
CA PRO A 430 -5.98 9.42 -2.58
C PRO A 430 -5.08 10.64 -2.41
N VAL A 431 -4.55 10.84 -1.21
CA VAL A 431 -3.63 11.91 -0.84
C VAL A 431 -2.47 11.35 -0.02
N ASP A 432 -1.34 12.05 -0.03
CA ASP A 432 -0.14 11.61 0.68
C ASP A 432 -0.36 11.59 2.18
N PHE A 433 0.21 10.57 2.84
CA PHE A 433 0.15 10.38 4.28
C PHE A 433 -1.26 10.11 4.81
N THR A 434 -1.35 9.78 6.10
CA THR A 434 -2.58 9.34 6.78
C THR A 434 -3.52 10.51 7.07
N GLU A 435 -3.94 11.22 6.02
CA GLU A 435 -4.89 12.33 6.10
C GLU A 435 -6.30 11.87 6.47
N GLU A 436 -6.56 10.56 6.48
CA GLU A 436 -7.76 9.95 7.05
C GLU A 436 -8.02 10.45 8.48
N VAL A 437 -6.96 10.76 9.26
CA VAL A 437 -7.08 11.30 10.63
C VAL A 437 -7.74 12.68 10.69
N ARG A 438 -7.79 13.41 9.57
CA ARG A 438 -8.48 14.71 9.46
C ARG A 438 -9.90 14.57 8.94
N ALA A 439 -10.29 13.37 8.50
CA ALA A 439 -11.61 13.05 8.00
C ALA A 439 -12.42 12.24 9.03
N ARG A 440 -13.68 11.96 8.71
CA ARG A 440 -14.52 11.05 9.48
C ARG A 440 -14.60 9.71 8.75
N MET A 441 -14.34 8.62 9.46
CA MET A 441 -14.60 7.27 8.93
C MET A 441 -16.09 7.11 8.66
N TYR A 442 -16.42 6.85 7.39
CA TYR A 442 -17.80 6.83 6.92
C TYR A 442 -18.52 5.49 7.16
N ALA A 443 -17.77 4.43 7.46
CA ALA A 443 -18.29 3.13 7.85
C ALA A 443 -17.69 2.70 9.22
N PRO A 444 -18.43 1.92 10.03
CA PRO A 444 -17.95 1.49 11.33
C PRO A 444 -16.84 0.44 11.20
N CYS A 445 -15.68 0.71 11.81
CA CYS A 445 -14.60 -0.27 11.96
C CYS A 445 -14.92 -1.40 12.96
N PHE A 446 -14.18 -2.51 12.92
CA PHE A 446 -14.47 -3.67 13.78
C PHE A 446 -14.55 -3.34 15.28
N PRO A 447 -13.73 -2.44 15.88
CA PRO A 447 -13.88 -2.08 17.29
C PRO A 447 -15.25 -1.42 17.57
N HIS A 448 -15.73 -0.59 16.65
CA HIS A 448 -17.09 -0.03 16.73
C HIS A 448 -18.16 -1.11 16.64
N ILE A 449 -17.99 -2.11 15.77
CA ILE A 449 -18.94 -3.23 15.62
C ILE A 449 -19.01 -4.06 16.91
N VAL A 450 -17.86 -4.37 17.50
CA VAL A 450 -17.75 -5.06 18.80
C VAL A 450 -18.50 -4.28 19.90
N ASN A 451 -18.37 -2.96 19.93
CA ASN A 451 -19.12 -2.12 20.87
C ASN A 451 -20.64 -2.16 20.60
N LEU A 452 -21.07 -2.18 19.33
CA LEU A 452 -22.48 -2.32 18.97
C LEU A 452 -23.05 -3.68 19.39
N PHE A 453 -22.28 -4.76 19.22
CA PHE A 453 -22.65 -6.11 19.69
C PHE A 453 -22.86 -6.13 21.21
N ASN A 454 -21.89 -5.60 21.96
CA ASN A 454 -21.99 -5.51 23.42
C ASN A 454 -23.20 -4.70 23.88
N LYS A 455 -23.47 -3.56 23.24
CA LYS A 455 -24.63 -2.72 23.55
C LYS A 455 -25.96 -3.44 23.28
N ALA A 456 -26.08 -4.09 22.12
CA ALA A 456 -27.29 -4.82 21.76
C ALA A 456 -27.58 -5.98 22.73
N GLN A 457 -26.54 -6.66 23.21
CA GLN A 457 -26.68 -7.68 24.26
C GLN A 457 -27.16 -7.09 25.58
N GLN A 458 -26.55 -5.98 26.05
CA GLN A 458 -26.92 -5.34 27.32
C GLN A 458 -28.38 -4.87 27.34
N GLU A 459 -28.89 -4.34 26.23
CA GLU A 459 -30.28 -3.88 26.12
C GLU A 459 -31.27 -5.04 26.26
N GLU A 460 -30.95 -6.21 25.72
CA GLU A 460 -31.77 -7.43 25.84
C GLU A 460 -31.61 -8.11 27.22
N GLU A 461 -30.40 -8.07 27.81
CA GLU A 461 -30.05 -8.66 29.11
C GLU A 461 -30.48 -7.82 30.33
N SER A 462 -31.13 -6.67 30.15
CA SER A 462 -31.78 -5.92 31.24
C SER A 462 -32.84 -6.72 32.04
N SER A 463 -33.03 -8.00 31.71
CA SER A 463 -33.83 -9.01 32.42
C SER A 463 -33.04 -10.14 33.12
N SER A 464 -31.71 -10.27 33.00
CA SER A 464 -30.92 -11.27 33.75
C SER A 464 -29.41 -10.93 33.89
N SER A 465 -28.81 -11.21 35.05
CA SER A 465 -27.55 -10.62 35.51
C SER A 465 -26.25 -11.39 35.17
N SER A 466 -26.00 -11.80 33.92
CA SER A 466 -24.73 -12.49 33.57
C SER A 466 -24.19 -12.11 32.19
N SER A 467 -23.20 -11.21 32.17
CA SER A 467 -22.47 -10.73 30.97
C SER A 467 -21.43 -11.75 30.44
N SER A 468 -21.75 -13.05 30.46
CA SER A 468 -20.88 -14.12 29.96
C SER A 468 -21.02 -14.25 28.44
N SER A 469 -20.39 -13.34 27.67
CA SER A 469 -20.15 -13.45 26.21
C SER A 469 -19.65 -12.14 25.57
N ALA A 470 -19.45 -11.06 26.34
CA ALA A 470 -19.08 -9.77 25.78
C ALA A 470 -17.73 -9.79 25.03
N TRP A 471 -17.64 -8.96 23.99
CA TRP A 471 -16.50 -8.81 23.11
C TRP A 471 -15.48 -7.80 23.59
N ASP A 472 -14.20 -8.10 23.42
CA ASP A 472 -13.07 -7.18 23.47
C ASP A 472 -12.58 -6.87 22.06
N ALA A 473 -12.10 -5.64 21.86
CA ALA A 473 -11.30 -5.24 20.72
C ALA A 473 -9.88 -4.90 21.18
N ALA A 474 -8.86 -5.38 20.46
CA ALA A 474 -7.46 -5.13 20.77
C ALA A 474 -6.61 -4.92 19.51
N LEU A 475 -5.55 -4.11 19.63
CA LEU A 475 -4.53 -3.92 18.61
C LEU A 475 -3.17 -4.31 19.20
N VAL A 476 -2.42 -5.15 18.50
CA VAL A 476 -1.13 -5.66 18.96
C VAL A 476 -0.08 -5.51 17.87
N GLN A 477 0.96 -4.71 18.14
CA GLN A 477 2.11 -4.59 17.27
C GLN A 477 3.39 -4.41 18.10
N SER A 478 4.52 -4.87 17.56
CA SER A 478 5.83 -4.74 18.22
C SER A 478 6.56 -3.42 17.88
N ILE A 479 5.85 -2.52 17.20
CA ILE A 479 6.37 -1.25 16.66
C ILE A 479 5.65 -0.05 17.26
N THR A 480 6.23 1.13 17.01
CA THR A 480 5.66 2.42 17.41
C THR A 480 4.43 2.78 16.59
N ASP A 481 3.45 3.42 17.24
CA ASP A 481 2.28 4.07 16.61
C ASP A 481 2.49 5.58 16.38
N GLN A 482 3.71 6.08 16.60
CA GLN A 482 4.02 7.50 16.49
C GLN A 482 4.24 7.95 15.05
N TRP A 483 4.39 7.00 14.11
CA TRP A 483 4.55 7.29 12.69
C TRP A 483 3.23 7.80 12.10
N ASP A 484 3.30 8.96 11.45
CA ASP A 484 2.27 9.49 10.56
C ASP A 484 0.86 9.50 11.20
N SER A 485 0.83 9.88 12.48
CA SER A 485 -0.40 9.99 13.29
C SER A 485 -1.19 8.67 13.46
N GLN A 486 -0.54 7.50 13.39
CA GLN A 486 -1.20 6.22 13.63
C GLN A 486 -1.96 6.18 14.96
N TYR A 487 -1.40 6.72 16.06
CA TYR A 487 -2.11 6.81 17.35
C TYR A 487 -3.49 7.50 17.25
N THR A 488 -3.63 8.52 16.39
CA THR A 488 -4.91 9.19 16.14
C THR A 488 -5.82 8.33 15.27
N LEU A 489 -5.25 7.65 14.27
CA LEU A 489 -5.98 6.72 13.42
C LEU A 489 -6.56 5.57 14.26
N ASP A 490 -5.78 4.98 15.15
CA ASP A 490 -6.19 3.85 16.01
C ASP A 490 -7.33 4.25 16.95
N ASP A 491 -7.25 5.43 17.56
CA ASP A 491 -8.34 6.02 18.37
C ASP A 491 -9.62 6.22 17.53
N GLN A 492 -9.48 6.75 16.32
CA GLN A 492 -10.61 6.95 15.40
C GLN A 492 -11.21 5.64 14.86
N MET A 493 -10.41 4.57 14.72
CA MET A 493 -10.91 3.22 14.42
C MET A 493 -11.66 2.60 15.61
N GLY A 494 -11.54 3.18 16.81
CA GLY A 494 -12.27 2.81 18.01
C GLY A 494 -11.48 1.90 18.96
N PHE A 495 -10.15 1.83 18.83
CA PHE A 495 -9.32 1.07 19.77
C PHE A 495 -9.19 1.77 21.12
N SER A 496 -9.50 1.05 22.20
CA SER A 496 -9.25 1.55 23.55
C SER A 496 -7.75 1.51 23.86
N PRO A 497 -7.13 2.59 24.36
CA PRO A 497 -5.71 2.60 24.73
C PRO A 497 -5.32 1.49 25.71
N ALA A 498 -6.25 1.00 26.53
CA ALA A 498 -6.01 -0.09 27.47
C ALA A 498 -5.76 -1.45 26.79
N ASN A 499 -6.18 -1.62 25.54
CA ASN A 499 -6.07 -2.84 24.75
C ASN A 499 -5.17 -2.66 23.52
N VAL A 500 -4.32 -1.63 23.54
CA VAL A 500 -3.32 -1.35 22.49
C VAL A 500 -1.94 -1.72 23.03
N ILE A 501 -1.28 -2.68 22.38
CA ILE A 501 0.07 -3.14 22.72
C ILE A 501 1.05 -2.65 21.67
N LEU A 502 2.06 -1.91 22.11
CA LEU A 502 3.06 -1.23 21.26
C LEU A 502 4.47 -1.48 21.76
N ASP A 503 5.47 -0.95 21.05
CA ASP A 503 6.86 -0.91 21.52
C ASP A 503 7.01 -0.25 22.90
N THR A 504 6.24 0.80 23.19
CA THR A 504 6.21 1.45 24.51
C THR A 504 5.68 0.55 25.61
N THR A 505 4.70 -0.31 25.32
CA THR A 505 4.19 -1.31 26.28
C THR A 505 5.27 -2.36 26.57
N ILE A 506 5.98 -2.81 25.53
CA ILE A 506 7.08 -3.78 25.64
C ILE A 506 8.25 -3.20 26.47
N GLU A 507 8.52 -1.90 26.34
CA GLU A 507 9.61 -1.21 27.05
C GLU A 507 9.26 -0.77 28.48
N ASP A 508 7.99 -0.84 28.89
CA ASP A 508 7.55 -0.43 30.23
C ASP A 508 7.98 -1.47 31.29
N PRO A 509 8.79 -1.09 32.30
CA PRO A 509 9.20 -1.98 33.38
C PRO A 509 8.06 -2.58 34.22
N SER A 510 6.85 -2.03 34.11
CA SER A 510 5.65 -2.54 34.79
C SER A 510 4.87 -3.59 33.97
N SER A 511 5.20 -3.77 32.69
CA SER A 511 4.55 -4.74 31.81
C SER A 511 4.91 -6.19 32.13
N ALA A 512 3.97 -7.10 31.89
CA ALA A 512 4.07 -8.51 32.28
C ALA A 512 5.24 -9.27 31.61
N HIS A 513 5.68 -8.84 30.42
CA HIS A 513 6.75 -9.49 29.66
C HIS A 513 8.02 -8.63 29.56
N TYR A 514 8.20 -7.66 30.46
CA TYR A 514 9.44 -6.89 30.54
C TYR A 514 10.58 -7.70 31.22
N PRO A 515 11.84 -7.54 30.80
CA PRO A 515 12.31 -6.77 29.64
C PRO A 515 12.16 -7.54 28.31
N PRO A 516 12.14 -6.85 27.16
CA PRO A 516 12.17 -7.51 25.87
C PRO A 516 13.40 -8.42 25.72
N THR A 517 13.22 -9.57 25.07
CA THR A 517 14.26 -10.61 24.97
C THR A 517 15.13 -10.45 23.73
N GLU A 518 14.60 -9.82 22.68
CA GLU A 518 15.28 -9.53 21.43
C GLU A 518 15.50 -8.02 21.23
N PRO A 519 16.57 -7.61 20.53
CA PRO A 519 16.76 -6.21 20.17
C PRO A 519 15.79 -5.79 19.05
N ARG A 520 15.66 -4.47 18.85
CA ARG A 520 14.91 -3.91 17.71
C ARG A 520 15.47 -4.41 16.37
N CYS A 521 14.59 -4.81 15.45
CA CYS A 521 14.94 -5.33 14.12
C CYS A 521 14.93 -4.24 13.04
N ASN A 522 14.12 -3.19 13.21
CA ASN A 522 14.05 -2.06 12.29
C ASN A 522 13.94 -0.74 13.09
N TYR A 523 13.85 0.38 12.38
CA TYR A 523 13.75 1.71 13.00
C TYR A 523 12.37 2.00 13.64
N PHE A 524 11.38 1.15 13.41
CA PHE A 524 10.05 1.24 14.02
C PHE A 524 9.94 0.44 15.32
N GLY A 525 10.61 -0.70 15.47
CA GLY A 525 10.47 -1.49 16.69
C GLY A 525 11.12 -2.87 16.72
N TYR A 526 10.55 -3.69 17.58
CA TYR A 526 10.96 -5.04 17.91
C TYR A 526 10.40 -6.05 16.89
N PRO A 527 11.01 -7.24 16.77
CA PRO A 527 10.35 -8.34 16.06
C PRO A 527 9.03 -8.73 16.74
N GLU A 528 8.12 -9.34 15.97
CA GLU A 528 6.76 -9.65 16.39
C GLU A 528 6.71 -10.66 17.54
N THR A 529 7.76 -11.48 17.69
CA THR A 529 8.01 -12.37 18.83
C THR A 529 7.96 -11.67 20.17
N GLU A 530 8.29 -10.38 20.26
CA GLU A 530 8.19 -9.59 21.50
C GLU A 530 6.75 -9.18 21.84
N SER A 531 5.86 -9.12 20.84
CA SER A 531 4.43 -8.82 21.04
C SER A 531 3.57 -10.08 21.22
N LEU A 532 4.05 -11.24 20.75
CA LEU A 532 3.31 -12.51 20.81
C LEU A 532 2.88 -12.94 22.22
N PRO A 533 3.70 -12.79 23.29
CA PRO A 533 3.27 -13.13 24.65
C PRO A 533 2.04 -12.34 25.11
N TYR A 534 1.95 -11.05 24.74
CA TYR A 534 0.79 -10.21 25.04
C TYR A 534 -0.46 -10.68 24.27
N LEU A 535 -0.30 -10.98 22.97
CA LEU A 535 -1.40 -11.52 22.16
C LEU A 535 -1.91 -12.85 22.73
N ARG A 536 -1.00 -13.75 23.11
CA ARG A 536 -1.33 -15.03 23.77
C ARG A 536 -2.11 -14.80 25.06
N ASP A 537 -1.71 -13.84 25.88
CA ASP A 537 -2.37 -13.55 27.14
C ASP A 537 -3.79 -12.98 26.94
N LEU A 538 -4.01 -12.18 25.89
CA LEU A 538 -5.36 -11.72 25.51
C LEU A 538 -6.28 -12.91 25.18
N PHE A 539 -5.83 -13.86 24.38
CA PHE A 539 -6.61 -15.06 24.05
C PHE A 539 -6.81 -15.98 25.26
N ALA A 540 -5.78 -16.20 26.06
CA ALA A 540 -5.87 -16.97 27.30
C ALA A 540 -6.88 -16.35 28.28
N ASN A 541 -6.83 -15.03 28.45
CA ASN A 541 -7.76 -14.29 29.31
C ASN A 541 -9.20 -14.36 28.80
N ALA A 542 -9.41 -14.17 27.49
CA ALA A 542 -10.72 -14.27 26.88
C ALA A 542 -11.32 -15.68 27.06
N THR A 543 -10.49 -16.70 26.87
CA THR A 543 -10.89 -18.12 27.03
C THR A 543 -11.24 -18.44 28.49
N ALA A 544 -10.43 -17.97 29.44
CA ALA A 544 -10.62 -18.23 30.87
C ALA A 544 -11.89 -17.58 31.46
N HIS A 545 -12.34 -16.46 30.88
CA HIS A 545 -13.48 -15.68 31.38
C HIS A 545 -14.72 -15.76 30.48
N ASP A 546 -14.75 -16.69 29.52
CA ASP A 546 -15.82 -16.85 28.52
C ASP A 546 -16.17 -15.53 27.80
N ARG A 547 -15.13 -14.74 27.52
CA ARG A 547 -15.22 -13.51 26.73
C ARG A 547 -14.88 -13.79 25.27
N ARG A 548 -15.34 -12.91 24.40
CA ARG A 548 -15.06 -12.94 22.96
C ARG A 548 -13.98 -11.90 22.65
N LEU A 549 -13.16 -12.16 21.65
CA LEU A 549 -12.04 -11.28 21.30
C LEU A 549 -12.02 -11.08 19.79
N TRP A 550 -11.98 -9.83 19.37
CA TRP A 550 -11.57 -9.43 18.03
C TRP A 550 -10.24 -8.69 18.15
N ALA A 551 -9.14 -9.35 17.79
CA ALA A 551 -7.80 -8.78 17.86
C ALA A 551 -7.27 -8.45 16.46
N SER A 552 -6.58 -7.33 16.34
CA SER A 552 -5.72 -7.00 15.19
C SER A 552 -4.26 -7.16 15.60
N HIS A 553 -3.48 -7.80 14.75
CA HIS A 553 -2.05 -8.00 14.94
C HIS A 553 -1.29 -7.56 13.69
N VAL A 554 -0.37 -6.60 13.83
CA VAL A 554 0.42 -6.06 12.71
C VAL A 554 1.86 -6.54 12.82
N THR A 555 2.38 -7.17 11.76
CA THR A 555 3.79 -7.57 11.64
C THR A 555 4.62 -6.41 11.08
N SER A 556 5.95 -6.47 11.17
CA SER A 556 6.88 -5.41 10.72
C SER A 556 8.25 -5.88 10.22
N THR A 557 8.65 -7.14 10.45
CA THR A 557 10.03 -7.62 10.19
C THR A 557 10.37 -7.64 8.69
N THR A 558 9.37 -7.79 7.83
CA THR A 558 9.47 -7.69 6.37
C THR A 558 9.59 -6.25 5.86
N HIS A 559 9.52 -5.24 6.74
CA HIS A 559 9.81 -3.85 6.40
C HIS A 559 11.31 -3.63 6.15
N HIS A 560 11.66 -2.64 5.34
CA HIS A 560 13.04 -2.18 5.19
C HIS A 560 13.66 -1.85 6.58
N PRO A 561 14.90 -2.29 6.89
CA PRO A 561 15.95 -2.76 5.98
C PRO A 561 16.00 -4.28 5.74
N TYR A 562 14.90 -4.99 5.99
CA TYR A 562 14.77 -6.45 5.85
C TYR A 562 15.72 -7.21 6.77
N ALA A 563 15.75 -6.82 8.05
CA ALA A 563 16.60 -7.44 9.05
C ALA A 563 15.81 -8.46 9.89
N VAL A 564 16.27 -9.70 9.88
CA VAL A 564 15.80 -10.74 10.82
C VAL A 564 16.47 -10.57 12.19
N PRO A 565 15.91 -11.11 13.28
CA PRO A 565 16.56 -11.08 14.59
C PRO A 565 17.97 -11.68 14.59
N ALA A 566 18.88 -11.10 15.36
CA ALA A 566 20.27 -11.55 15.40
C ALA A 566 20.39 -13.01 15.90
N ALA A 567 19.56 -13.41 16.87
CA ALA A 567 19.50 -14.78 17.37
C ALA A 567 19.02 -15.76 16.29
N TRP A 568 18.02 -15.36 15.49
CA TRP A 568 17.54 -16.13 14.35
C TRP A 568 18.64 -16.40 13.32
N ALA A 569 19.38 -15.35 12.92
CA ALA A 569 20.49 -15.48 11.99
C ALA A 569 21.63 -16.34 12.59
N ALA A 570 21.98 -16.13 13.86
CA ALA A 570 23.02 -16.89 14.55
C ALA A 570 22.69 -18.39 14.70
N ALA A 571 21.40 -18.74 14.77
CA ALA A 571 20.92 -20.11 14.78
C ALA A 571 21.01 -20.81 13.40
N GLY A 572 21.47 -20.12 12.36
CA GLY A 572 21.59 -20.69 11.01
C GLY A 572 20.27 -20.76 10.25
N ASN A 573 19.26 -19.98 10.65
CA ASN A 573 17.94 -20.02 10.02
C ASN A 573 17.83 -19.15 8.76
N THR A 574 18.91 -18.46 8.36
CA THR A 574 18.98 -17.71 7.11
C THR A 574 19.57 -18.53 5.98
N ASP A 575 19.02 -18.39 4.78
CA ASP A 575 19.52 -19.02 3.55
C ASP A 575 20.10 -17.98 2.59
N THR A 576 20.90 -18.45 1.64
CA THR A 576 21.24 -17.67 0.44
C THR A 576 20.36 -18.15 -0.69
N PHE A 577 19.40 -17.32 -1.07
CA PHE A 577 18.46 -17.53 -2.17
C PHE A 577 18.97 -16.92 -3.46
N MET A 578 19.76 -15.84 -3.42
CA MET A 578 20.35 -15.18 -4.59
C MET A 578 21.84 -15.51 -4.74
N SER A 579 22.29 -15.68 -5.99
CA SER A 579 23.70 -15.93 -6.30
C SER A 579 24.60 -14.72 -5.97
N LYS A 580 25.61 -14.94 -5.11
CA LYS A 580 26.64 -13.93 -4.76
C LYS A 580 27.65 -13.78 -5.90
N ARG A 581 27.33 -12.94 -6.89
CA ARG A 581 28.24 -12.61 -8.01
C ARG A 581 29.22 -11.50 -7.59
N ARG A 582 30.43 -11.48 -8.17
CA ARG A 582 31.48 -10.47 -7.88
C ARG A 582 31.06 -9.02 -8.19
N PHE A 583 29.98 -8.85 -8.95
CA PHE A 583 29.32 -7.57 -9.26
C PHE A 583 27.79 -7.69 -9.12
N ALA A 584 27.31 -8.52 -8.18
CA ALA A 584 25.87 -8.54 -7.87
C ALA A 584 25.42 -7.11 -7.51
N GLY A 585 24.26 -6.71 -8.03
CA GLY A 585 23.71 -5.40 -7.71
C GLY A 585 23.29 -5.34 -6.25
N LEU A 586 23.26 -4.14 -5.66
CA LEU A 586 22.69 -3.92 -4.32
C LEU A 586 21.25 -4.44 -4.20
N GLU A 587 20.54 -4.50 -5.33
CA GLU A 587 19.18 -5.04 -5.47
C GLU A 587 19.09 -6.55 -5.18
N ASP A 588 20.02 -7.36 -5.72
CA ASP A 588 20.01 -8.81 -5.50
C ASP A 588 20.25 -9.12 -4.01
N GLU A 589 21.13 -8.34 -3.36
CA GLU A 589 21.39 -8.46 -1.92
C GLU A 589 20.21 -8.00 -1.07
N GLU A 590 19.49 -6.95 -1.48
CA GLU A 590 18.26 -6.49 -0.81
C GLU A 590 17.14 -7.51 -0.93
N PHE A 591 16.94 -8.06 -2.13
CA PHE A 591 15.93 -9.09 -2.36
C PHE A 591 16.22 -10.38 -1.59
N ASP A 592 17.49 -10.80 -1.52
CA ASP A 592 17.91 -11.96 -0.71
C ASP A 592 17.62 -11.77 0.79
N ARG A 593 17.86 -10.57 1.32
CA ARG A 593 17.50 -10.22 2.71
C ARG A 593 15.99 -10.26 2.92
N TYR A 594 15.23 -9.69 1.99
CA TYR A 594 13.77 -9.72 2.04
C TYR A 594 13.22 -11.15 2.03
N LEU A 595 13.73 -12.05 1.17
CA LEU A 595 13.32 -13.46 1.18
C LEU A 595 13.60 -14.12 2.55
N ASN A 596 14.69 -13.76 3.23
CA ASN A 596 14.94 -14.22 4.60
C ASN A 596 13.95 -13.67 5.63
N THR A 597 13.46 -12.44 5.47
CA THR A 597 12.37 -11.91 6.32
C THR A 597 11.03 -12.57 6.03
N VAL A 598 10.73 -12.92 4.78
CA VAL A 598 9.55 -13.73 4.42
C VAL A 598 9.63 -15.10 5.08
N LYS A 599 10.80 -15.75 5.06
CA LYS A 599 11.03 -17.01 5.78
C LYS A 599 10.77 -16.89 7.29
N TYR A 600 11.26 -15.79 7.88
CA TYR A 600 11.03 -15.50 9.30
C TYR A 600 9.53 -15.30 9.59
N GLN A 601 8.83 -14.50 8.77
CA GLN A 601 7.40 -14.27 8.92
C GLN A 601 6.59 -15.57 8.78
N ASP A 602 6.89 -16.42 7.81
CA ASP A 602 6.21 -17.73 7.64
C ASP A 602 6.38 -18.63 8.87
N ARG A 603 7.56 -18.59 9.49
CA ARG A 603 7.86 -19.34 10.73
C ARG A 603 7.26 -18.69 11.98
N TYR A 604 7.11 -17.37 11.97
CA TYR A 604 6.36 -16.66 12.99
C TYR A 604 4.87 -17.05 12.95
N LEU A 605 4.27 -17.18 11.75
CA LEU A 605 2.88 -17.65 11.63
C LEU A 605 2.71 -19.06 12.23
N ASP A 606 3.65 -19.99 12.01
CA ASP A 606 3.64 -21.32 12.65
C ASP A 606 3.67 -21.21 14.19
N THR A 607 4.46 -20.26 14.70
CA THR A 607 4.57 -19.97 16.14
C THR A 607 3.28 -19.34 16.70
N LEU A 608 2.66 -18.41 15.96
CA LEU A 608 1.39 -17.79 16.31
C LEU A 608 0.26 -18.83 16.37
N MET A 609 0.16 -19.69 15.35
CA MET A 609 -0.82 -20.79 15.32
C MET A 609 -0.60 -21.76 16.48
N THR A 610 0.67 -22.07 16.79
CA THR A 610 1.03 -22.89 17.96
C THR A 610 0.63 -22.22 19.28
N ALA A 611 0.78 -20.90 19.40
CA ALA A 611 0.36 -20.17 20.60
C ALA A 611 -1.16 -20.25 20.80
N LEU A 612 -1.95 -20.04 19.75
CA LEU A 612 -3.43 -20.18 19.78
C LEU A 612 -3.86 -21.62 20.10
N HIS A 613 -3.17 -22.61 19.56
CA HIS A 613 -3.40 -24.02 19.85
C HIS A 613 -3.15 -24.34 21.32
N ASN A 614 -2.02 -23.87 21.88
CA ASN A 614 -1.63 -24.15 23.25
C ASN A 614 -2.56 -23.51 24.29
N VAL A 615 -3.14 -22.35 23.99
CA VAL A 615 -4.16 -21.72 24.87
C VAL A 615 -5.56 -22.31 24.65
N GLY A 616 -5.74 -23.20 23.67
CA GLY A 616 -7.02 -23.83 23.36
C GLY A 616 -8.00 -22.93 22.59
N ALA A 617 -7.55 -21.82 22.00
CA ALA A 617 -8.40 -20.87 21.29
C ALA A 617 -8.49 -21.13 19.77
N LEU A 618 -7.61 -21.97 19.21
CA LEU A 618 -7.52 -22.13 17.75
C LEU A 618 -8.81 -22.68 17.11
N ASP A 619 -9.48 -23.65 17.72
CA ASP A 619 -10.72 -24.25 17.18
C ASP A 619 -11.93 -23.31 17.21
N SER A 620 -11.84 -22.19 17.93
CA SER A 620 -12.90 -21.19 18.08
C SER A 620 -12.52 -19.81 17.52
N THR A 621 -11.39 -19.70 16.81
CA THR A 621 -10.88 -18.44 16.26
C THR A 621 -10.93 -18.45 14.74
N LEU A 622 -11.63 -17.48 14.15
CA LEU A 622 -11.50 -17.17 12.73
C LEU A 622 -10.27 -16.28 12.54
N ILE A 623 -9.27 -16.78 11.84
CA ILE A 623 -8.01 -16.06 11.61
C ILE A 623 -8.05 -15.49 10.19
N VAL A 624 -7.92 -14.18 10.03
CA VAL A 624 -7.83 -13.51 8.73
C VAL A 624 -6.39 -13.10 8.53
N LEU A 625 -5.71 -13.67 7.54
CA LEU A 625 -4.35 -13.28 7.16
C LEU A 625 -4.43 -12.41 5.92
N VAL A 626 -3.88 -11.20 5.99
CA VAL A 626 -3.91 -10.24 4.89
C VAL A 626 -2.55 -9.56 4.76
N GLY A 627 -1.99 -9.47 3.55
CA GLY A 627 -0.86 -8.58 3.31
C GLY A 627 -1.34 -7.13 3.35
N ASP A 628 -0.65 -6.24 4.05
CA ASP A 628 -0.98 -4.81 4.02
C ASP A 628 -0.79 -4.25 2.59
N HIS A 629 0.33 -4.60 1.98
CA HIS A 629 0.73 -4.35 0.62
C HIS A 629 1.85 -5.29 0.18
N GLY A 630 2.17 -5.30 -1.12
CA GLY A 630 3.31 -6.02 -1.64
C GLY A 630 4.59 -5.16 -1.70
N LEU A 631 5.59 -5.61 -2.46
CA LEU A 631 6.86 -4.90 -2.59
C LEU A 631 7.57 -5.18 -3.93
N ALA A 632 7.88 -4.14 -4.69
CA ALA A 632 8.61 -4.18 -5.94
C ALA A 632 10.10 -3.83 -5.72
N PHE A 633 11.02 -4.77 -6.01
CA PHE A 633 12.47 -4.52 -5.93
C PHE A 633 13.03 -3.93 -7.22
N THR A 634 12.58 -4.43 -8.37
CA THR A 634 12.93 -3.91 -9.69
C THR A 634 11.71 -4.06 -10.60
N ALA A 635 11.06 -2.95 -10.92
CA ALA A 635 10.04 -2.93 -11.96
C ALA A 635 10.73 -2.82 -13.34
N PRO A 636 10.08 -3.26 -14.44
CA PRO A 636 10.62 -3.12 -15.79
C PRO A 636 11.04 -1.68 -16.16
N ASP A 637 10.36 -0.67 -15.62
CA ASP A 637 10.67 0.76 -15.84
C ASP A 637 11.84 1.27 -14.97
N GLY A 638 12.45 0.41 -14.14
CA GLY A 638 13.56 0.72 -13.25
C GLY A 638 13.16 1.35 -11.91
N SER A 639 11.86 1.53 -11.64
CA SER A 639 11.37 1.94 -10.32
C SER A 639 11.50 0.81 -9.30
N LYS A 640 11.61 1.17 -8.02
CA LYS A 640 11.83 0.25 -6.89
C LYS A 640 11.01 0.70 -5.70
N SER A 641 10.97 -0.11 -4.65
CA SER A 641 10.17 0.13 -3.44
C SER A 641 8.67 0.31 -3.71
N THR A 642 7.92 0.69 -2.68
CA THR A 642 6.52 1.11 -2.81
C THR A 642 6.37 2.57 -3.25
N PHE A 643 7.41 3.40 -3.21
CA PHE A 643 7.29 4.84 -3.47
C PHE A 643 7.08 5.14 -4.97
N GLU A 644 5.93 5.71 -5.32
CA GLU A 644 5.51 6.06 -6.69
C GLU A 644 5.64 4.91 -7.72
N ASN A 645 5.74 3.67 -7.25
CA ASN A 645 5.98 2.52 -8.09
C ASN A 645 4.66 1.78 -8.35
N GLY A 646 4.09 2.02 -9.53
CA GLY A 646 2.82 1.44 -9.92
C GLY A 646 2.84 -0.08 -10.20
N HIS A 647 3.98 -0.77 -10.10
CA HIS A 647 4.07 -2.19 -10.47
C HIS A 647 3.14 -3.08 -9.63
N HIS A 648 2.45 -4.04 -10.27
CA HIS A 648 1.45 -4.91 -9.64
C HIS A 648 1.94 -5.65 -8.37
N SER A 649 3.24 -5.94 -8.26
CA SER A 649 3.81 -6.58 -7.06
C SER A 649 3.75 -5.73 -5.80
N ASN A 650 3.49 -4.42 -5.89
CA ASN A 650 3.19 -3.57 -4.73
C ASN A 650 1.75 -3.71 -4.24
N PHE A 651 0.85 -4.28 -5.05
CA PHE A 651 -0.59 -4.27 -4.81
C PHE A 651 -1.16 -5.66 -4.57
N ALA A 652 -0.62 -6.68 -5.24
CA ALA A 652 -1.06 -8.06 -5.09
C ALA A 652 -0.63 -8.64 -3.74
N ILE A 653 -1.61 -8.97 -2.90
CA ILE A 653 -1.41 -9.39 -1.52
C ILE A 653 -2.05 -10.76 -1.27
N PRO A 654 -1.58 -11.56 -0.30
CA PRO A 654 -2.37 -12.66 0.23
C PRO A 654 -3.59 -12.14 0.99
N LEU A 655 -4.69 -12.89 0.90
CA LEU A 655 -5.88 -12.72 1.73
C LEU A 655 -6.53 -14.09 1.95
N THR A 656 -6.55 -14.57 3.19
CA THR A 656 -7.15 -15.87 3.53
C THR A 656 -7.87 -15.82 4.87
N PHE A 657 -9.01 -16.49 4.94
CA PHE A 657 -9.82 -16.70 6.13
C PHE A 657 -9.63 -18.13 6.58
N VAL A 658 -8.96 -18.34 7.71
CA VAL A 658 -8.53 -19.65 8.21
C VAL A 658 -9.34 -20.02 9.44
N HIS A 659 -9.89 -21.24 9.45
CA HIS A 659 -10.55 -21.81 10.62
C HIS A 659 -10.58 -23.35 10.51
N PRO A 660 -10.19 -24.11 11.56
CA PRO A 660 -10.11 -25.58 11.49
C PRO A 660 -11.42 -26.28 11.13
N GLY A 661 -12.56 -25.65 11.44
CA GLY A 661 -13.91 -26.15 11.13
C GLY A 661 -14.54 -25.63 9.83
N LEU A 662 -13.85 -24.79 9.04
CA LEU A 662 -14.35 -24.30 7.75
C LEU A 662 -13.78 -25.12 6.58
N PRO A 663 -14.50 -25.25 5.46
CA PRO A 663 -14.02 -25.98 4.29
C PRO A 663 -12.88 -25.21 3.61
N ALA A 664 -11.93 -25.94 3.01
CA ALA A 664 -10.91 -25.35 2.16
C ALA A 664 -11.51 -24.94 0.80
N VAL A 665 -11.53 -23.65 0.50
CA VAL A 665 -12.10 -23.05 -0.72
C VAL A 665 -11.08 -22.12 -1.36
N GLN A 666 -10.90 -22.22 -2.67
CA GLN A 666 -10.09 -21.30 -3.47
C GLN A 666 -11.01 -20.35 -4.25
N LEU A 667 -10.89 -19.05 -4.02
CA LEU A 667 -11.54 -18.01 -4.83
C LEU A 667 -10.57 -17.53 -5.91
N ASP A 668 -10.68 -18.11 -7.10
CA ASP A 668 -9.70 -17.98 -8.19
C ASP A 668 -10.15 -17.11 -9.38
N ARG A 669 -11.46 -16.88 -9.51
CA ARG A 669 -12.07 -16.24 -10.70
C ARG A 669 -12.25 -14.73 -10.60
N VAL A 670 -11.95 -14.14 -9.45
CA VAL A 670 -12.41 -12.79 -9.12
C VAL A 670 -11.36 -12.01 -8.36
N GLN A 671 -11.15 -10.76 -8.76
CA GLN A 671 -10.33 -9.85 -7.99
C GLN A 671 -11.12 -9.30 -6.80
N THR A 672 -10.48 -9.13 -5.65
CA THR A 672 -11.12 -8.55 -4.45
C THR A 672 -10.18 -7.60 -3.73
N SER A 673 -10.72 -6.81 -2.79
CA SER A 673 -9.97 -5.86 -1.97
C SER A 673 -10.20 -6.11 -0.48
N PRO A 674 -9.28 -5.72 0.42
CA PRO A 674 -9.49 -5.76 1.87
C PRO A 674 -10.75 -5.06 2.37
N THR A 675 -11.36 -4.15 1.59
CA THR A 675 -12.67 -3.56 1.92
C THR A 675 -13.78 -4.61 2.11
N SER A 676 -13.58 -5.81 1.53
CA SER A 676 -14.45 -6.97 1.65
C SER A 676 -14.24 -7.81 2.92
N ILE A 677 -13.22 -7.53 3.74
CA ILE A 677 -12.92 -8.34 4.95
C ILE A 677 -14.05 -8.28 5.96
N LEU A 678 -14.44 -7.08 6.40
CA LEU A 678 -15.51 -6.89 7.38
C LEU A 678 -16.83 -7.55 6.98
N PRO A 679 -17.41 -7.27 5.79
CA PRO A 679 -18.65 -7.93 5.39
C PRO A 679 -18.49 -9.45 5.30
N THR A 680 -17.32 -9.97 4.91
CA THR A 680 -17.06 -11.42 4.90
C THR A 680 -17.06 -12.02 6.31
N VAL A 681 -16.36 -11.40 7.26
CA VAL A 681 -16.31 -11.88 8.66
C VAL A 681 -17.71 -11.88 9.27
N LEU A 682 -18.45 -10.78 9.13
CA LEU A 682 -19.81 -10.68 9.66
C LEU A 682 -20.75 -11.73 9.04
N ASP A 683 -20.66 -11.95 7.73
CA ASP A 683 -21.47 -12.93 7.04
C ASP A 683 -21.13 -14.37 7.48
N ILE A 684 -19.85 -14.71 7.64
CA ILE A 684 -19.43 -16.01 8.21
C ILE A 684 -19.97 -16.18 9.63
N LEU A 685 -19.86 -15.16 10.49
CA LEU A 685 -20.37 -15.20 11.86
C LEU A 685 -21.89 -15.43 11.91
N VAL A 686 -22.64 -14.79 11.00
CA VAL A 686 -24.09 -15.00 10.85
C VAL A 686 -24.42 -16.40 10.31
N GLN A 687 -23.73 -16.85 9.26
CA GLN A 687 -24.00 -18.15 8.62
C GLN A 687 -23.67 -19.33 9.53
N THR A 688 -22.61 -19.22 10.32
CA THR A 688 -22.22 -20.25 11.31
C THR A 688 -23.13 -20.28 12.54
N GLY A 689 -23.98 -19.26 12.74
CA GLY A 689 -24.77 -19.11 13.96
C GLY A 689 -23.92 -18.78 15.18
N SER A 690 -22.75 -18.16 14.96
CA SER A 690 -21.79 -17.82 16.02
C SER A 690 -22.16 -16.53 16.76
N LEU A 691 -23.19 -15.82 16.30
CA LEU A 691 -23.72 -14.62 16.96
C LEU A 691 -25.03 -14.97 17.68
N SER A 692 -25.23 -14.36 18.84
CA SER A 692 -26.54 -14.30 19.51
C SER A 692 -27.58 -13.60 18.61
N ALA A 693 -28.87 -13.71 18.96
CA ALA A 693 -29.93 -13.03 18.23
C ALA A 693 -29.76 -11.50 18.10
N PRO A 694 -29.40 -10.73 19.17
CA PRO A 694 -29.21 -9.28 19.06
C PRO A 694 -28.00 -8.93 18.20
N GLU A 695 -26.88 -9.64 18.37
CA GLU A 695 -25.69 -9.46 17.55
C GLU A 695 -25.96 -9.78 16.07
N THR A 696 -26.73 -10.83 15.80
CA THR A 696 -27.14 -11.20 14.43
C THR A 696 -27.98 -10.09 13.79
N ALA A 697 -28.86 -9.43 14.57
CA ALA A 697 -29.63 -8.29 14.07
C ALA A 697 -28.73 -7.10 13.71
N VAL A 698 -27.76 -6.78 14.56
CA VAL A 698 -26.74 -5.75 14.28
C VAL A 698 -25.95 -6.08 13.02
N ALA A 699 -25.42 -7.31 12.91
CA ALA A 699 -24.64 -7.74 11.75
C ALA A 699 -25.46 -7.65 10.44
N ARG A 700 -26.72 -8.09 10.46
CA ARG A 700 -27.61 -8.01 9.29
C ARG A 700 -27.98 -6.58 8.89
N ALA A 701 -28.04 -5.65 9.86
CA ALA A 701 -28.26 -4.23 9.57
C ALA A 701 -27.01 -3.56 8.97
N LEU A 702 -25.81 -3.99 9.38
CA LEU A 702 -24.55 -3.43 8.89
C LEU A 702 -24.12 -3.99 7.53
N LEU A 703 -24.36 -5.27 7.25
CA LEU A 703 -23.92 -5.95 6.03
C LEU A 703 -24.28 -5.19 4.74
N PRO A 704 -25.53 -4.69 4.55
CA PRO A 704 -25.88 -3.91 3.37
C PRO A 704 -25.27 -2.50 3.33
N ARG A 705 -24.63 -2.02 4.39
CA ARG A 705 -24.01 -0.68 4.43
C ARG A 705 -22.57 -0.66 3.94
N TYR A 706 -21.84 -1.77 4.01
CA TYR A 706 -20.48 -1.81 3.48
C TYR A 706 -20.47 -1.74 1.95
N GLN A 707 -19.46 -1.05 1.43
CA GLN A 707 -19.20 -0.94 0.00
C GLN A 707 -18.58 -2.24 -0.55
N GLY A 708 -17.71 -2.89 0.24
CA GLY A 708 -17.11 -4.18 -0.07
C GLY A 708 -18.11 -5.34 -0.05
N GLN A 709 -17.77 -6.43 -0.73
CA GLN A 709 -18.66 -7.58 -0.94
C GLN A 709 -18.24 -8.79 -0.12
N SER A 710 -19.19 -9.60 0.34
CA SER A 710 -18.86 -10.80 1.12
C SER A 710 -18.23 -11.86 0.23
N MET A 711 -17.03 -12.31 0.59
CA MET A 711 -16.33 -13.42 -0.06
C MET A 711 -16.83 -14.79 0.42
N ALA A 712 -17.80 -14.82 1.34
CA ALA A 712 -18.50 -16.04 1.75
C ALA A 712 -19.73 -16.34 0.87
N ARG A 713 -19.92 -15.57 -0.21
CA ARG A 713 -21.03 -15.67 -1.17
C ARG A 713 -20.51 -15.70 -2.60
N GLU A 714 -21.38 -16.10 -3.51
CA GLU A 714 -21.11 -16.02 -4.94
C GLU A 714 -20.78 -14.57 -5.34
N LEU A 715 -19.66 -14.43 -6.06
CA LEU A 715 -19.16 -13.18 -6.63
C LEU A 715 -19.38 -13.16 -8.15
N ALA A 716 -20.53 -13.68 -8.58
CA ALA A 716 -20.94 -13.74 -9.97
C ALA A 716 -21.54 -12.39 -10.39
N TRP A 717 -20.71 -11.54 -10.98
CA TRP A 717 -21.15 -10.30 -11.66
C TRP A 717 -21.35 -10.55 -13.16
N GLU A 718 -21.59 -11.81 -13.55
CA GLU A 718 -21.67 -12.23 -14.95
C GLU A 718 -22.96 -11.79 -15.65
N VAL A 719 -22.83 -11.67 -16.96
CA VAL A 719 -23.86 -11.28 -17.92
C VAL A 719 -24.25 -12.53 -18.71
N PRO A 720 -25.55 -12.78 -18.98
CA PRO A 720 -25.94 -13.90 -19.83
C PRO A 720 -25.43 -13.69 -21.26
N VAL A 721 -24.54 -14.56 -21.74
CA VAL A 721 -24.19 -14.63 -23.15
C VAL A 721 -25.32 -15.34 -23.89
N SER A 722 -25.99 -14.68 -24.84
CA SER A 722 -26.90 -15.41 -25.74
C SER A 722 -26.07 -16.32 -26.64
N SER A 723 -26.28 -17.62 -26.54
CA SER A 723 -25.70 -18.62 -27.42
C SER A 723 -26.21 -18.46 -28.85
N SER A 724 -25.43 -17.83 -29.71
CA SER A 724 -25.54 -18.01 -31.16
C SER A 724 -24.20 -17.75 -31.84
N GLY A 725 -23.54 -18.82 -32.29
CA GLY A 725 -22.44 -18.76 -33.24
C GLY A 725 -21.30 -19.73 -32.94
N GLU A 726 -21.29 -20.87 -33.63
CA GLU A 726 -20.12 -21.74 -33.75
C GLU A 726 -18.95 -20.96 -34.35
N ASN A 727 -17.96 -20.62 -33.51
CA ASN A 727 -16.53 -20.53 -33.81
C ASN A 727 -15.82 -20.16 -32.49
N ALA A 728 -15.54 -21.18 -31.69
CA ALA A 728 -14.71 -21.08 -30.51
C ALA A 728 -13.26 -20.99 -30.96
N ASP A 729 -12.66 -19.80 -30.85
CA ASP A 729 -11.22 -19.56 -30.64
C ASP A 729 -10.99 -18.05 -30.62
N VAL A 730 -11.46 -17.36 -29.58
CA VAL A 730 -10.98 -16.09 -28.96
C VAL A 730 -12.01 -15.73 -27.86
N PRO A 731 -11.66 -15.58 -26.57
CA PRO A 731 -12.56 -14.96 -25.61
C PRO A 731 -12.65 -13.48 -25.98
N SER A 732 -13.74 -13.09 -26.62
CA SER A 732 -14.06 -11.68 -26.84
C SER A 732 -14.33 -11.03 -25.48
N PHE A 733 -13.36 -10.23 -25.00
CA PHE A 733 -13.52 -9.31 -23.87
C PHE A 733 -14.62 -8.26 -24.11
N ALA A 734 -15.26 -8.23 -25.28
CA ALA A 734 -16.27 -7.23 -25.66
C ALA A 734 -17.69 -7.50 -25.12
N ASN A 735 -17.94 -8.62 -24.41
CA ASN A 735 -19.31 -9.03 -24.04
C ASN A 735 -19.58 -9.09 -22.52
N ALA A 736 -18.87 -8.31 -21.69
CA ALA A 736 -19.25 -8.08 -20.30
C ALA A 736 -20.17 -6.84 -20.19
N THR A 737 -21.44 -6.95 -20.60
CA THR A 737 -22.44 -5.88 -20.37
C THR A 737 -23.13 -6.01 -19.00
N GLY A 738 -22.51 -5.48 -17.95
CA GLY A 738 -23.08 -5.39 -16.59
C GLY A 738 -22.16 -4.62 -15.62
N PRO A 739 -22.65 -4.13 -14.47
CA PRO A 739 -21.82 -3.40 -13.52
C PRO A 739 -20.82 -4.34 -12.84
N GLN A 740 -19.56 -3.91 -12.73
CA GLN A 740 -18.49 -4.64 -12.04
C GLN A 740 -17.94 -3.76 -10.91
N PRO A 741 -17.59 -4.35 -9.74
CA PRO A 741 -16.86 -3.62 -8.72
C PRO A 741 -15.55 -3.06 -9.26
N PHE A 742 -15.30 -1.79 -8.97
CA PHE A 742 -13.98 -1.19 -9.14
C PHE A 742 -13.15 -1.42 -7.88
N HIS A 743 -11.84 -1.61 -8.09
CA HIS A 743 -10.86 -1.64 -7.01
C HIS A 743 -9.90 -0.48 -7.22
N PHE A 744 -9.74 0.30 -6.17
CA PHE A 744 -8.84 1.45 -6.12
C PHE A 744 -7.70 1.12 -5.18
N SER A 745 -6.48 1.41 -5.63
CA SER A 745 -5.29 1.26 -4.79
C SER A 745 -4.40 2.47 -4.89
N VAL A 746 -4.17 3.14 -3.76
CA VAL A 746 -3.24 4.27 -3.70
C VAL A 746 -1.82 3.77 -3.47
N ILE A 747 -0.81 4.41 -4.07
CA ILE A 747 0.60 4.02 -3.91
C ILE A 747 1.33 4.96 -2.94
N ASN A 748 2.28 4.44 -2.16
CA ASN A 748 3.07 5.23 -1.20
C ASN A 748 3.63 6.52 -1.86
N PRO A 749 3.43 7.71 -1.25
CA PRO A 749 2.83 7.97 0.08
C PRO A 749 1.30 8.09 0.13
N GLY A 750 0.60 7.97 -0.98
CA GLY A 750 -0.86 7.90 -1.07
C GLY A 750 -1.42 8.75 -2.21
N GLY A 751 -0.89 9.95 -2.42
CA GLY A 751 -1.40 10.93 -3.38
C GLY A 751 -0.67 10.94 -4.72
N SER A 752 0.31 10.06 -4.93
CA SER A 752 1.12 10.09 -6.14
C SER A 752 0.42 9.42 -7.33
N LEU A 753 0.03 8.15 -7.20
CA LEU A 753 -0.69 7.38 -8.22
C LEU A 753 -1.90 6.66 -7.62
N LEU A 754 -2.94 6.52 -8.46
CA LEU A 754 -4.11 5.68 -8.22
C LEU A 754 -4.09 4.52 -9.21
N ALA A 755 -3.96 3.29 -8.70
CA ALA A 755 -4.21 2.10 -9.48
C ALA A 755 -5.71 1.80 -9.49
N ILE A 756 -6.24 1.50 -10.67
CA ILE A 756 -7.64 1.19 -10.91
C ILE A 756 -7.71 -0.14 -11.64
N SER A 757 -8.48 -1.07 -11.11
CA SER A 757 -8.81 -2.35 -11.74
C SER A 757 -10.28 -2.68 -11.53
N GLN A 758 -10.76 -3.72 -12.21
CA GLN A 758 -12.14 -4.18 -12.12
C GLN A 758 -12.19 -5.67 -11.80
N HIS A 759 -13.21 -6.07 -11.04
CA HIS A 759 -13.43 -7.42 -10.51
C HIS A 759 -13.16 -8.58 -11.50
N ALA A 760 -13.69 -8.48 -12.73
CA ALA A 760 -13.61 -9.50 -13.77
C ALA A 760 -12.73 -9.09 -14.97
N SER A 761 -11.79 -8.15 -14.76
CA SER A 761 -10.92 -7.63 -15.82
C SER A 761 -9.45 -7.86 -15.50
N PRO A 762 -8.64 -8.36 -16.46
CA PRO A 762 -7.19 -8.39 -16.31
C PRO A 762 -6.57 -7.01 -16.58
N PHE A 763 -7.36 -5.99 -16.89
CA PHE A 763 -6.82 -4.67 -17.20
C PHE A 763 -6.65 -3.81 -15.96
N ARG A 764 -5.56 -3.06 -15.96
CA ARG A 764 -5.21 -2.16 -14.88
C ARG A 764 -4.75 -0.82 -15.42
N LEU A 765 -5.25 0.26 -14.83
CA LEU A 765 -4.87 1.63 -15.14
C LEU A 765 -4.17 2.25 -13.95
N LEU A 766 -2.98 2.78 -14.17
CA LEU A 766 -2.29 3.65 -13.24
C LEU A 766 -2.51 5.09 -13.68
N LEU A 767 -3.22 5.83 -12.83
CA LEU A 767 -3.55 7.23 -13.02
C LEU A 767 -2.64 8.08 -12.12
N PRO A 768 -1.83 9.01 -12.67
CA PRO A 768 -1.11 9.98 -11.89
C PRO A 768 -2.08 10.99 -11.27
N LEU A 769 -1.97 11.19 -9.96
CA LEU A 769 -2.74 12.19 -9.22
C LEU A 769 -1.86 13.44 -9.04
N CYS A 770 -1.02 13.46 -8.00
CA CYS A 770 -0.05 14.51 -7.73
C CYS A 770 1.34 14.26 -8.33
N SER A 771 1.54 13.08 -8.93
CA SER A 771 2.79 12.72 -9.57
C SER A 771 2.87 13.27 -11.00
N THR A 772 4.09 13.50 -11.48
CA THR A 772 4.37 13.93 -12.86
C THR A 772 4.58 12.75 -13.81
N LEU A 773 4.23 11.53 -13.38
CA LEU A 773 4.34 10.31 -14.18
C LEU A 773 3.21 10.26 -15.24
N PRO A 774 3.40 9.54 -16.37
CA PRO A 774 2.35 9.35 -17.37
C PRO A 774 1.30 8.32 -16.90
N LEU A 775 0.14 8.30 -17.58
CA LEU A 775 -0.81 7.20 -17.44
C LEU A 775 -0.17 5.92 -17.97
N ARG A 776 -0.38 4.82 -17.27
CA ARG A 776 0.09 3.49 -17.67
C ARG A 776 -1.07 2.51 -17.64
N PHE A 777 -1.32 1.85 -18.76
CA PHE A 777 -2.34 0.81 -18.91
C PHE A 777 -1.66 -0.54 -19.15
N THR A 778 -2.00 -1.54 -18.35
CA THR A 778 -1.41 -2.87 -18.37
C THR A 778 -2.48 -3.96 -18.44
N ASP A 779 -2.05 -5.13 -18.91
CA ASP A 779 -2.82 -6.37 -18.95
C ASP A 779 -2.10 -7.37 -18.04
N SER A 780 -2.77 -7.80 -16.98
CA SER A 780 -2.26 -8.71 -15.96
C SER A 780 -2.73 -10.15 -16.17
N SER A 781 -3.26 -10.50 -17.35
CA SER A 781 -3.64 -11.87 -17.68
C SER A 781 -2.42 -12.81 -17.73
N ALA A 782 -2.68 -14.12 -17.62
CA ALA A 782 -1.62 -15.13 -17.62
C ALA A 782 -0.77 -15.16 -18.91
N SER A 783 -1.24 -14.58 -20.01
CA SER A 783 -0.49 -14.40 -21.26
C SER A 783 0.45 -13.20 -21.24
N SER A 784 0.34 -12.30 -20.25
CA SER A 784 1.30 -11.22 -19.97
C SER A 784 1.66 -11.14 -18.48
N PRO A 785 2.29 -12.19 -17.91
CA PRO A 785 2.58 -12.20 -16.49
C PRO A 785 3.62 -11.10 -16.17
N HIS A 786 3.30 -10.28 -15.15
CA HIS A 786 4.16 -9.23 -14.55
C HIS A 786 4.29 -7.91 -15.33
N GLU A 787 3.24 -7.47 -16.02
CA GLU A 787 3.16 -6.10 -16.58
C GLU A 787 4.40 -5.71 -17.41
N ALA A 788 4.94 -6.67 -18.17
CA ALA A 788 6.18 -6.49 -18.91
C ALA A 788 6.11 -5.22 -19.78
N GLU A 789 7.15 -4.40 -19.72
CA GLU A 789 7.17 -3.05 -20.32
C GLU A 789 6.78 -3.06 -21.80
N ALA A 790 7.15 -4.12 -22.54
CA ALA A 790 6.82 -4.30 -23.95
C ALA A 790 5.32 -4.34 -24.27
N HIS A 791 4.46 -4.57 -23.27
CA HIS A 791 3.00 -4.66 -23.41
C HIS A 791 2.26 -3.54 -22.68
N ALA A 792 2.97 -2.66 -21.98
CA ALA A 792 2.38 -1.53 -21.29
C ALA A 792 2.13 -0.37 -22.27
N ILE A 793 0.93 0.21 -22.22
CA ILE A 793 0.60 1.42 -22.96
C ILE A 793 0.83 2.60 -22.04
N VAL A 794 1.70 3.52 -22.47
CA VAL A 794 2.04 4.73 -21.72
C VAL A 794 1.61 5.95 -22.52
N ALA A 795 0.80 6.83 -21.91
CA ALA A 795 0.37 8.07 -22.55
C ALA A 795 0.21 9.21 -21.53
N TRP A 796 0.27 10.44 -22.02
CA TRP A 796 0.17 11.66 -21.20
C TRP A 796 -1.26 12.23 -21.14
N SER A 797 -2.25 11.52 -21.69
CA SER A 797 -3.67 11.89 -21.60
C SER A 797 -4.56 10.65 -21.68
N ALA A 798 -5.75 10.72 -21.08
CA ALA A 798 -6.75 9.63 -21.16
C ALA A 798 -7.14 9.30 -22.60
N HIS A 799 -7.34 10.32 -23.46
CA HIS A 799 -7.60 10.11 -24.89
C HIS A 799 -6.47 9.36 -25.58
N GLY A 800 -5.21 9.71 -25.28
CA GLY A 800 -4.05 9.02 -25.83
C GLY A 800 -3.96 7.55 -25.40
N VAL A 801 -4.33 7.23 -24.15
CA VAL A 801 -4.45 5.82 -23.71
C VAL A 801 -5.52 5.11 -24.51
N VAL A 802 -6.72 5.69 -24.63
CA VAL A 802 -7.85 5.08 -25.36
C VAL A 802 -7.51 4.83 -26.83
N ASP A 803 -6.90 5.79 -27.50
CA ASP A 803 -6.51 5.66 -28.91
C ASP A 803 -5.46 4.55 -29.10
N ALA A 804 -4.44 4.49 -28.22
CA ALA A 804 -3.42 3.45 -28.25
C ALA A 804 -3.98 2.05 -27.92
N VAL A 805 -4.94 1.96 -27.00
CA VAL A 805 -5.65 0.70 -26.69
C VAL A 805 -6.44 0.24 -27.91
N ARG A 806 -7.20 1.12 -28.57
CA ARG A 806 -7.95 0.80 -29.79
C ARG A 806 -7.04 0.37 -30.95
N GLU A 807 -5.92 1.06 -31.13
CA GLU A 807 -4.96 0.72 -32.17
C GLU A 807 -4.33 -0.67 -31.95
N SER A 808 -4.00 -1.00 -30.69
CA SER A 808 -3.34 -2.26 -30.35
C SER A 808 -4.28 -3.45 -30.21
N ARG A 809 -5.56 -3.22 -29.87
CA ARG A 809 -6.50 -4.30 -29.50
C ARG A 809 -7.80 -4.34 -30.31
N GLY A 810 -8.00 -3.42 -31.27
CA GLY A 810 -9.24 -3.30 -32.05
C GLY A 810 -10.37 -2.64 -31.27
#